data_AF-A0A2T5H3N6-F1
#
_entry.id   AF-A0A2T5H3N6-F1
#
_cell.length_a   1.000
_cell.length_b   1.000
_cell.length_c   1.000
_cell.angle_alpha   90.00
_cell.angle_beta   90.00
_cell.angle_gamma   90.00
#
_symmetry.space_group_name_H-M   'P 1'
#
loop_
_entity.id
_entity.type
_entity.pdbx_description
1 polymer ?
#
loop_
_entity_poly.entity_id
_entity_poly.type
_entity_poly.pdbx_seq_one_letter_code
_entity_poly.pdbx_strand_id
1 'polypeptide(L)'
;MTSDTAMGPLDQPVTVHIWREKYRHGSEATPSDTFARVVGGVYANDDAAQAAKALAALEARDWVPGGRIFAGAGTTKRVTWINCFVSPTIQDSMDSEPGLPGVGIMPALNVAAFTQQQGGGIGMDFGTLRPDGAVVGRTGSISSGVIPFMAMWDGMCVTIRSSGSRRGAMMGVLPVWHPDVLAFVSAKTRKDFLKNFNVSVTVTDDFMAALEAGADWDLGFHVPRADGEHVAVGEKDGRPWYVYRRLPAAELFDLITRTTYDYAEPGVIFIDRVNRLNNLNYCETIAATNPCGEQPLPPNGDCDLGHVNLANMVLNPFTPDAAVDWDRLRSAVQVGVRFLDNVLDTSPFPTPEQRAEALAKRRIGLGYTGLGNLLQQMRVRYGRTAAALVEDIGKAIAIEAYRTSVALARERGTFPAYDTEAFARAPFLTKLPADLVADIRTYGIRNGVLLTLAPTGTTSIFYGNVSSGVEPTFSWHYDRAVVIEQTATDQMLERFEVQDYGWYLYSRMPGFDPAAALPDYMVTALELSVDDHIAVAAAAQAWVDAAISKTINCPADMPYEAFREVYLTAYREGMKGCTTYRPSGIRGSVLSVKSDSTEAEPVVAPPSASTSDVLTRPQVLSGKTVKIKWPIDGENYYLTINDYVHPDGRRVPFEIFISTSSVENFETMAALTRTLSAACRRGDATFLFEELERVHSPKGGALVRLDHETKGSYAPSLIALIGRILRQHSEPEPALALEATGEQCPSCKRHTAHMLEGCLTCYQCGYSKCG
;
A
#
# COMPACT_ATOMS: atom_id res chain seq x y z
N MET A 1 -23.31 10.07 36.98
CA MET A 1 -22.36 9.90 35.86
C MET A 1 -22.99 10.56 34.67
N THR A 2 -22.58 11.78 34.34
CA THR A 2 -22.96 12.44 33.08
C THR A 2 -22.43 11.58 31.94
N SER A 3 -23.29 11.14 31.04
CA SER A 3 -22.87 10.38 29.85
C SER A 3 -21.95 11.26 29.01
N ASP A 4 -20.71 10.84 28.79
CA ASP A 4 -19.81 11.52 27.85
C ASP A 4 -20.48 11.51 26.46
N THR A 5 -20.67 12.69 25.88
CA THR A 5 -21.32 12.85 24.55
C THR A 5 -20.31 12.99 23.42
N ALA A 6 -19.00 13.00 23.73
CA ALA A 6 -17.92 13.18 22.76
C ALA A 6 -17.87 12.09 21.67
N MET A 7 -18.36 10.87 21.97
CA MET A 7 -18.47 9.79 20.97
C MET A 7 -19.58 10.03 19.94
N GLY A 8 -20.44 11.02 20.17
CA GLY A 8 -21.57 11.34 19.30
C GLY A 8 -22.73 10.36 19.43
N PRO A 9 -23.72 10.44 18.53
CA PRO A 9 -24.96 9.66 18.62
C PRO A 9 -24.78 8.19 18.23
N LEU A 10 -23.71 7.86 17.49
CA LEU A 10 -23.38 6.50 17.06
C LEU A 10 -22.18 5.96 17.86
N ASP A 11 -22.46 5.51 19.08
CA ASP A 11 -21.49 4.79 19.92
C ASP A 11 -21.53 3.30 19.59
N GLN A 12 -20.41 2.73 19.15
CA GLN A 12 -20.30 1.33 18.72
C GLN A 12 -19.11 0.65 19.41
N PRO A 13 -19.15 -0.68 19.66
CA PRO A 13 -18.04 -1.38 20.32
C PRO A 13 -16.66 -1.14 19.68
N VAL A 14 -16.60 -0.99 18.35
CA VAL A 14 -15.36 -0.73 17.62
C VAL A 14 -14.78 0.66 17.94
N THR A 15 -15.61 1.68 18.17
CA THR A 15 -15.14 3.05 18.44
C THR A 15 -14.53 3.13 19.84
N VAL A 16 -15.19 2.51 20.81
CA VAL A 16 -14.69 2.34 22.18
C VAL A 16 -13.39 1.52 22.20
N HIS A 17 -13.34 0.43 21.45
CA HIS A 17 -12.13 -0.38 21.31
C HIS A 17 -10.96 0.44 20.76
N ILE A 18 -11.17 1.17 19.65
CA ILE A 18 -10.12 2.02 19.05
C ILE A 18 -9.63 3.07 20.03
N TRP A 19 -10.54 3.77 20.71
CA TRP A 19 -10.16 4.75 21.73
C TRP A 19 -9.29 4.10 22.81
N ARG A 20 -9.77 3.00 23.41
CA ARG A 20 -9.10 2.29 24.49
C ARG A 20 -7.71 1.80 24.10
N GLU A 21 -7.59 1.18 22.93
CA GLU A 21 -6.33 0.54 22.51
C GLU A 21 -5.34 1.51 21.87
N LYS A 22 -5.80 2.60 21.24
CA LYS A 22 -4.94 3.46 20.42
C LYS A 22 -4.72 4.87 20.97
N TYR A 23 -5.68 5.43 21.71
CA TYR A 23 -5.67 6.86 22.05
C TYR A 23 -5.70 7.15 23.55
N ARG A 24 -6.32 6.28 24.34
CA ARG A 24 -6.35 6.37 25.80
C ARG A 24 -4.95 6.33 26.39
N HIS A 25 -4.67 7.20 27.35
CA HIS A 25 -3.42 7.25 28.08
C HIS A 25 -3.65 7.27 29.60
N GLY A 26 -2.90 6.44 30.34
CA GLY A 26 -2.98 6.38 31.79
C GLY A 26 -4.38 5.99 32.27
N SER A 27 -4.93 6.78 33.19
CA SER A 27 -6.22 6.53 33.84
C SER A 27 -7.39 7.33 33.24
N GLU A 28 -7.25 7.88 32.02
CA GLU A 28 -8.35 8.55 31.32
C GLU A 28 -9.61 7.69 31.36
N ALA A 29 -10.73 8.27 31.79
CA ALA A 29 -11.99 7.54 31.96
C ALA A 29 -12.87 7.67 30.71
N THR A 30 -12.68 8.74 29.95
CA THR A 30 -13.54 9.11 28.83
C THR A 30 -12.76 9.69 27.64
N PRO A 31 -13.29 9.62 26.42
CA PRO A 31 -12.78 10.35 25.26
C PRO A 31 -12.60 11.86 25.50
N SER A 32 -13.52 12.49 26.24
CA SER A 32 -13.36 13.90 26.63
C SER A 32 -12.09 14.17 27.45
N ASP A 33 -11.67 13.25 28.33
CA ASP A 33 -10.38 13.36 29.04
C ASP A 33 -9.20 13.32 28.07
N THR A 34 -9.26 12.44 27.06
CA THR A 34 -8.26 12.37 25.98
C THR A 34 -8.21 13.69 25.19
N PHE A 35 -9.36 14.30 24.89
CA PHE A 35 -9.41 15.58 24.16
C PHE A 35 -8.77 16.70 24.97
N ALA A 36 -9.09 16.80 26.27
CA ALA A 36 -8.48 17.77 27.17
C ALA A 36 -6.95 17.60 27.24
N ARG A 37 -6.44 16.36 27.33
CA ARG A 37 -4.99 16.10 27.27
C ARG A 37 -4.39 16.56 25.95
N VAL A 38 -4.99 16.17 24.83
CA VAL A 38 -4.46 16.47 23.49
C VAL A 38 -4.38 17.97 23.29
N VAL A 39 -5.47 18.69 23.59
CA VAL A 39 -5.50 20.16 23.50
C VAL A 39 -4.49 20.79 24.45
N GLY A 40 -4.39 20.32 25.70
CA GLY A 40 -3.40 20.82 26.66
C GLY A 40 -1.95 20.62 26.18
N GLY A 41 -1.65 19.53 25.47
CA GLY A 41 -0.34 19.29 24.87
C GLY A 41 -0.05 20.17 23.65
N VAL A 42 -1.02 20.31 22.75
CA VAL A 42 -0.88 21.11 21.51
C VAL A 42 -0.84 22.60 21.81
N TYR A 43 -1.69 23.09 22.72
CA TYR A 43 -1.79 24.51 23.07
C TYR A 43 -0.88 24.91 24.25
N ALA A 44 0.13 24.10 24.58
CA ALA A 44 1.05 24.38 25.69
C ALA A 44 1.78 25.74 25.57
N ASN A 45 1.95 26.22 24.33
CA ASN A 45 2.61 27.49 24.00
C ASN A 45 1.64 28.55 23.43
N ASP A 46 0.33 28.38 23.62
CA ASP A 46 -0.70 29.23 23.03
C ASP A 46 -1.72 29.69 24.10
N ASP A 47 -2.62 30.62 23.75
CA ASP A 47 -3.55 31.20 24.71
C ASP A 47 -4.71 30.25 25.09
N ALA A 48 -5.16 30.38 26.33
CA ALA A 48 -6.19 29.50 26.89
C ALA A 48 -7.56 29.64 26.21
N ALA A 49 -7.87 30.79 25.60
CA ALA A 49 -9.14 30.99 24.91
C ALA A 49 -9.16 30.20 23.59
N GLN A 50 -8.03 30.11 22.89
CA GLN A 50 -7.90 29.28 21.69
C GLN A 50 -7.87 27.80 22.03
N ALA A 51 -7.22 27.42 23.14
CA ALA A 51 -7.30 26.06 23.67
C ALA A 51 -8.76 25.65 23.96
N ALA A 52 -9.55 26.52 24.59
CA ALA A 52 -10.96 26.25 24.87
C ALA A 52 -11.80 26.08 23.58
N LYS A 53 -11.55 26.91 22.55
CA LYS A 53 -12.20 26.75 21.23
C LYS A 53 -11.84 25.41 20.57
N ALA A 54 -10.57 25.02 20.64
CA ALA A 54 -10.13 23.74 20.09
C ALA A 54 -10.78 22.57 20.81
N LEU A 55 -10.81 22.58 22.15
CA LEU A 55 -11.48 21.54 22.94
C LEU A 55 -12.96 21.42 22.55
N ALA A 56 -13.67 22.55 22.48
CA ALA A 56 -15.07 22.57 22.07
C ALA A 56 -15.27 21.99 20.66
N ALA A 57 -14.36 22.26 19.72
CA ALA A 57 -14.43 21.71 18.36
C ALA A 57 -14.18 20.19 18.31
N LEU A 58 -13.28 19.65 19.15
CA LEU A 58 -13.08 18.20 19.27
C LEU A 58 -14.32 17.52 19.88
N GLU A 59 -14.87 18.08 20.96
CA GLU A 59 -16.06 17.57 21.64
C GLU A 59 -17.31 17.64 20.75
N ALA A 60 -17.45 18.73 19.97
CA ALA A 60 -18.49 18.88 18.95
C ALA A 60 -18.28 17.97 17.72
N ARG A 61 -17.15 17.27 17.66
CA ARG A 61 -16.74 16.39 16.56
C ARG A 61 -16.54 17.10 15.22
N ASP A 62 -16.29 18.41 15.25
CA ASP A 62 -16.09 19.25 14.07
C ASP A 62 -14.65 19.18 13.57
N TRP A 63 -13.71 19.06 14.52
CA TRP A 63 -12.28 18.93 14.25
C TRP A 63 -11.76 17.56 14.70
N VAL A 64 -11.06 16.88 13.78
CA VAL A 64 -10.50 15.53 13.97
C VAL A 64 -8.99 15.55 13.76
N PRO A 65 -8.19 15.66 14.84
CA PRO A 65 -6.73 15.54 14.75
C PRO A 65 -6.25 14.22 14.14
N GLY A 66 -5.07 14.25 13.54
CA GLY A 66 -4.39 13.05 13.07
C GLY A 66 -4.17 12.04 14.19
N GLY A 67 -4.27 10.74 13.85
CA GLY A 67 -4.18 9.67 14.84
C GLY A 67 -2.84 9.54 15.56
N ARG A 68 -1.78 10.27 15.15
CA ARG A 68 -0.50 10.37 15.87
C ARG A 68 -0.56 11.45 16.94
N ILE A 69 -1.20 12.58 16.64
CA ILE A 69 -1.48 13.64 17.61
C ILE A 69 -2.32 13.10 18.76
N PHE A 70 -3.43 12.38 18.49
CA PHE A 70 -4.25 11.76 19.56
C PHE A 70 -3.45 10.85 20.50
N ALA A 71 -2.56 10.03 19.93
CA ALA A 71 -1.80 9.02 20.66
C ALA A 71 -0.63 9.59 21.47
N GLY A 72 -0.10 10.75 21.06
CA GLY A 72 1.15 11.32 21.58
C GLY A 72 1.01 12.64 22.35
N ALA A 73 0.12 13.54 21.92
CA ALA A 73 0.02 14.88 22.50
C ALA A 73 -0.34 14.85 23.99
N GLY A 74 0.39 15.62 24.79
CA GLY A 74 0.21 15.70 26.25
C GLY A 74 0.54 14.41 27.01
N THR A 75 1.15 13.41 26.37
CA THR A 75 1.60 12.17 27.04
C THR A 75 3.07 12.25 27.44
N THR A 76 3.52 11.34 28.32
CA THR A 76 4.94 11.16 28.66
C THR A 76 5.71 10.31 27.63
N LYS A 77 5.05 9.84 26.56
CA LYS A 77 5.66 8.99 25.54
C LYS A 77 6.63 9.81 24.69
N ARG A 78 7.79 9.25 24.37
CA ARG A 78 8.75 9.82 23.40
C ARG A 78 8.40 9.37 21.99
N VAL A 79 7.37 9.99 21.40
CA VAL A 79 6.89 9.71 20.05
C VAL A 79 6.63 11.02 19.31
N THR A 80 6.76 11.01 17.99
CA THR A 80 6.41 12.17 17.17
C THR A 80 4.90 12.25 16.99
N TRP A 81 4.36 13.46 16.90
CA TRP A 81 2.93 13.69 16.62
C TRP A 81 2.68 13.89 15.12
N ILE A 82 3.77 14.05 14.35
CA ILE A 82 3.77 14.18 12.90
C ILE A 82 3.45 12.83 12.26
N ASN A 83 2.61 12.83 11.23
CA ASN A 83 2.12 11.60 10.61
C ASN A 83 3.03 11.10 9.49
N CYS A 84 3.50 12.03 8.65
CA CYS A 84 4.04 11.73 7.32
C CYS A 84 5.43 12.33 7.17
N PHE A 85 6.33 11.55 6.57
CA PHE A 85 7.73 11.92 6.36
C PHE A 85 8.20 11.47 4.97
N VAL A 86 9.21 12.15 4.45
CA VAL A 86 10.07 11.66 3.37
C VAL A 86 11.53 11.68 3.83
N SER A 87 12.26 10.65 3.45
CA SER A 87 13.68 10.47 3.74
C SER A 87 14.52 11.64 3.19
N PRO A 88 15.72 11.90 3.75
CA PRO A 88 16.71 12.69 3.04
C PRO A 88 16.99 12.09 1.65
N THR A 89 17.51 12.92 0.74
CA THR A 89 18.08 12.46 -0.53
C THR A 89 19.13 11.40 -0.24
N ILE A 90 19.01 10.25 -0.88
CA ILE A 90 19.93 9.12 -0.69
C ILE A 90 21.10 9.32 -1.65
N GLN A 91 22.30 9.47 -1.14
CA GLN A 91 23.51 9.49 -1.94
C GLN A 91 23.81 8.08 -2.46
N ASP A 92 24.37 7.99 -3.66
CA ASP A 92 24.76 6.74 -4.32
C ASP A 92 26.08 6.17 -3.75
N SER A 93 26.15 6.08 -2.42
CA SER A 93 27.29 5.65 -1.60
C SER A 93 26.80 5.04 -0.28
N MET A 94 27.55 4.08 0.29
CA MET A 94 27.15 3.43 1.55
C MET A 94 27.14 4.41 2.74
N ASP A 95 28.15 5.28 2.80
CA ASP A 95 28.31 6.34 3.80
C ASP A 95 28.11 7.72 3.16
N SER A 96 27.92 8.75 3.99
CA SER A 96 27.77 10.12 3.53
C SER A 96 29.07 10.67 2.97
N GLU A 97 29.04 11.13 1.72
CA GLU A 97 30.17 11.80 1.07
C GLU A 97 30.07 13.32 1.32
N PRO A 98 31.11 13.94 1.90
CA PRO A 98 31.11 15.37 2.18
C PRO A 98 30.91 16.22 0.91
N GLY A 99 30.09 17.26 1.02
CA GLY A 99 29.88 18.22 -0.08
C GLY A 99 28.82 17.81 -1.10
N LEU A 100 28.26 16.60 -1.01
CA LEU A 100 27.06 16.21 -1.76
C LEU A 100 25.79 16.47 -0.93
N PRO A 101 24.67 16.86 -1.55
CA PRO A 101 23.39 16.96 -0.85
C PRO A 101 22.91 15.59 -0.37
N GLY A 102 22.10 15.56 0.69
CA GLY A 102 21.58 14.31 1.25
C GLY A 102 22.57 13.57 2.13
N VAL A 103 22.36 12.26 2.29
CA VAL A 103 23.18 11.36 3.12
C VAL A 103 23.35 10.00 2.45
N GLY A 104 24.38 9.24 2.84
CA GLY A 104 24.61 7.88 2.31
C GLY A 104 23.46 6.90 2.58
N ILE A 105 23.52 5.74 1.94
CA ILE A 105 22.53 4.65 2.06
C ILE A 105 22.32 4.22 3.52
N MET A 106 23.39 3.97 4.29
CA MET A 106 23.26 3.52 5.68
C MET A 106 22.74 4.64 6.60
N PRO A 107 23.25 5.89 6.52
CA PRO A 107 22.63 7.02 7.20
C PRO A 107 21.14 7.23 6.88
N ALA A 108 20.72 7.12 5.61
CA ALA A 108 19.32 7.26 5.23
C ALA A 108 18.45 6.13 5.82
N LEU A 109 18.95 4.90 5.83
CA LEU A 109 18.31 3.76 6.51
C LEU A 109 18.13 4.03 8.01
N ASN A 110 19.13 4.64 8.66
CA ASN A 110 19.07 5.02 10.06
C ASN A 110 18.01 6.10 10.33
N VAL A 111 17.87 7.09 9.45
CA VAL A 111 16.79 8.09 9.54
C VAL A 111 15.43 7.40 9.47
N ALA A 112 15.22 6.51 8.48
CA ALA A 112 13.98 5.76 8.35
C ALA A 112 13.65 4.91 9.59
N ALA A 113 14.68 4.29 10.18
CA ALA A 113 14.57 3.52 11.41
C ALA A 113 14.04 4.37 12.59
N PHE A 114 14.65 5.52 12.86
CA PHE A 114 14.23 6.40 13.95
C PHE A 114 12.84 7.01 13.70
N THR A 115 12.56 7.43 12.48
CA THR A 115 11.24 7.95 12.10
C THR A 115 10.14 6.92 12.37
N GLN A 116 10.33 5.67 11.94
CA GLN A 116 9.34 4.61 12.15
C GLN A 116 9.20 4.20 13.63
N GLN A 117 10.32 4.13 14.36
CA GLN A 117 10.33 3.86 15.80
C GLN A 117 9.41 4.83 16.55
N GLN A 118 9.44 6.12 16.16
CA GLN A 118 8.61 7.16 16.78
C GLN A 118 7.18 7.24 16.24
N GLY A 119 6.83 6.49 15.20
CA GLY A 119 5.47 6.50 14.64
C GLY A 119 5.34 6.99 13.19
N GLY A 120 6.36 7.63 12.63
CA GLY A 120 6.24 8.23 11.31
C GLY A 120 6.13 7.19 10.20
N GLY A 121 5.18 7.40 9.28
CA GLY A 121 5.23 6.73 7.97
C GLY A 121 6.20 7.49 7.08
N ILE A 122 7.13 6.78 6.42
CA ILE A 122 8.22 7.41 5.67
C ILE A 122 8.31 6.95 4.22
N GLY A 123 8.47 7.89 3.29
CA GLY A 123 8.76 7.61 1.88
C GLY A 123 10.22 7.80 1.49
N MET A 124 10.66 7.05 0.49
CA MET A 124 12.01 7.13 -0.06
C MET A 124 11.96 7.24 -1.58
N ASP A 125 12.77 8.15 -2.12
CA ASP A 125 13.14 8.16 -3.53
C ASP A 125 14.41 7.32 -3.71
N PHE A 126 14.30 6.24 -4.48
CA PHE A 126 15.43 5.36 -4.82
C PHE A 126 16.04 5.69 -6.19
N GLY A 127 15.54 6.71 -6.90
CA GLY A 127 16.01 7.10 -8.22
C GLY A 127 17.45 7.64 -8.28
N THR A 128 18.05 7.92 -7.12
CA THR A 128 19.44 8.35 -6.99
C THR A 128 20.43 7.20 -6.93
N LEU A 129 19.99 5.97 -6.68
CA LEU A 129 20.88 4.81 -6.55
C LEU A 129 21.21 4.23 -7.92
N ARG A 130 22.47 3.88 -8.15
CA ARG A 130 22.88 3.30 -9.44
C ARG A 130 22.19 1.96 -9.72
N PRO A 131 21.84 1.68 -10.98
CA PRO A 131 21.12 0.47 -11.37
C PRO A 131 21.98 -0.80 -11.25
N ASP A 132 21.33 -1.95 -11.38
CA ASP A 132 22.01 -3.24 -11.50
C ASP A 132 22.97 -3.24 -12.69
N GLY A 133 24.14 -3.87 -12.52
CA GLY A 133 25.16 -3.90 -13.57
C GLY A 133 26.00 -2.62 -13.69
N ALA A 134 25.71 -1.55 -12.93
CA ALA A 134 26.53 -0.34 -12.95
C ALA A 134 27.89 -0.52 -12.29
N VAL A 135 28.90 0.24 -12.74
CA VAL A 135 30.26 0.21 -12.17
C VAL A 135 30.29 0.76 -10.74
N VAL A 136 31.04 0.09 -9.85
CA VAL A 136 31.43 0.62 -8.53
C VAL A 136 32.93 0.92 -8.53
N GLY A 137 33.27 2.17 -8.83
CA GLY A 137 34.66 2.56 -9.15
C GLY A 137 35.70 2.25 -8.07
N ARG A 138 35.39 2.52 -6.79
CA ARG A 138 36.37 2.34 -5.68
C ARG A 138 36.74 0.88 -5.43
N THR A 139 35.82 -0.05 -5.62
CA THR A 139 36.01 -1.49 -5.35
C THR A 139 36.25 -2.29 -6.62
N GLY A 140 36.01 -1.72 -7.80
CA GLY A 140 35.99 -2.43 -9.08
C GLY A 140 34.86 -3.46 -9.18
N SER A 141 33.88 -3.41 -8.27
CA SER A 141 32.75 -4.35 -8.26
C SER A 141 31.58 -3.84 -9.12
N ILE A 142 30.56 -4.69 -9.25
CA ILE A 142 29.32 -4.40 -9.98
C ILE A 142 28.21 -4.12 -8.96
N SER A 143 27.39 -3.10 -9.23
CA SER A 143 26.21 -2.78 -8.41
C SER A 143 25.15 -3.87 -8.51
N SER A 144 24.47 -4.16 -7.40
CA SER A 144 23.31 -5.05 -7.32
C SER A 144 21.99 -4.36 -7.64
N GLY A 145 22.02 -3.05 -7.92
CA GLY A 145 20.84 -2.23 -8.21
C GLY A 145 19.97 -1.90 -7.01
N VAL A 146 18.84 -1.26 -7.29
CA VAL A 146 17.92 -0.66 -6.30
C VAL A 146 17.23 -1.70 -5.42
N ILE A 147 16.79 -2.82 -6.01
CA ILE A 147 15.87 -3.77 -5.36
C ILE A 147 16.48 -4.45 -4.12
N PRO A 148 17.75 -4.91 -4.14
CA PRO A 148 18.41 -5.42 -2.93
C PRO A 148 18.53 -4.37 -1.80
N PHE A 149 18.79 -3.10 -2.13
CA PHE A 149 18.80 -2.04 -1.11
C PHE A 149 17.41 -1.84 -0.52
N MET A 150 16.34 -1.83 -1.32
CA MET A 150 14.97 -1.76 -0.80
C MET A 150 14.66 -2.90 0.18
N ALA A 151 15.20 -4.10 -0.06
CA ALA A 151 15.04 -5.23 0.87
C ALA A 151 15.69 -4.98 2.24
N MET A 152 16.75 -4.16 2.31
CA MET A 152 17.34 -3.72 3.59
C MET A 152 16.35 -2.85 4.39
N TRP A 153 15.66 -1.91 3.74
CA TRP A 153 14.61 -1.11 4.38
C TRP A 153 13.41 -1.97 4.79
N ASP A 154 13.01 -2.93 3.96
CA ASP A 154 11.92 -3.85 4.30
C ASP A 154 12.25 -4.68 5.54
N GLY A 155 13.45 -5.27 5.61
CA GLY A 155 13.94 -6.00 6.78
C GLY A 155 14.06 -5.13 8.03
N MET A 156 14.52 -3.88 7.88
CA MET A 156 14.55 -2.90 8.96
C MET A 156 13.14 -2.60 9.50
N CYS A 157 12.15 -2.44 8.61
CA CYS A 157 10.77 -2.16 9.02
C CYS A 157 10.12 -3.33 9.78
N VAL A 158 10.45 -4.57 9.43
CA VAL A 158 10.02 -5.75 10.19
C VAL A 158 10.59 -5.74 11.61
N THR A 159 11.84 -5.29 11.75
CA THR A 159 12.54 -5.24 13.04
C THR A 159 12.00 -4.11 13.93
N ILE A 160 11.80 -2.93 13.35
CA ILE A 160 11.36 -1.72 14.06
C ILE A 160 9.84 -1.66 14.01
N ARG A 161 9.21 -2.33 14.98
CA ARG A 161 7.78 -2.17 15.23
C ARG A 161 7.52 -0.73 15.65
N SER A 162 6.71 -0.02 14.85
CA SER A 162 6.35 1.37 15.15
C SER A 162 5.65 1.45 16.51
N SER A 163 5.99 2.45 17.33
CA SER A 163 5.53 2.61 18.72
C SER A 163 4.09 2.10 18.97
N GLY A 164 3.95 1.00 19.75
CA GLY A 164 2.68 0.36 20.08
C GLY A 164 2.30 -0.81 19.15
N SER A 165 1.00 -0.99 18.89
CA SER A 165 0.40 -2.06 18.08
C SER A 165 0.36 -1.76 16.57
N ARG A 166 1.13 -0.78 16.07
CA ARG A 166 1.07 -0.33 14.66
C ARG A 166 2.27 -0.86 13.85
N ARG A 167 1.99 -1.34 12.64
CA ARG A 167 3.01 -1.70 11.65
C ARG A 167 3.69 -0.44 11.10
N GLY A 168 5.00 -0.50 10.83
CA GLY A 168 5.67 0.51 10.02
C GLY A 168 5.10 0.51 8.60
N ALA A 169 4.99 1.69 8.00
CA ALA A 169 4.51 1.85 6.62
C ALA A 169 5.52 2.68 5.86
N MET A 170 5.92 2.21 4.68
CA MET A 170 6.89 2.87 3.83
C MET A 170 6.34 3.13 2.43
N MET A 171 6.83 4.18 1.77
CA MET A 171 6.71 4.38 0.33
C MET A 171 8.07 4.18 -0.33
N GLY A 172 8.11 3.42 -1.42
CA GLY A 172 9.26 3.32 -2.31
C GLY A 172 8.89 3.94 -3.65
N VAL A 173 9.65 4.92 -4.08
CA VAL A 173 9.45 5.59 -5.38
C VAL A 173 10.65 5.33 -6.28
N LEU A 174 10.38 5.07 -7.56
CA LEU A 174 11.40 5.00 -8.59
C LEU A 174 10.97 5.76 -9.87
N PRO A 175 11.82 6.61 -10.46
CA PRO A 175 11.50 7.32 -11.70
C PRO A 175 11.34 6.41 -12.92
N VAL A 176 10.42 6.78 -13.81
CA VAL A 176 10.11 6.04 -15.05
C VAL A 176 11.30 5.89 -16.02
N TRP A 177 12.32 6.73 -15.90
CA TRP A 177 13.55 6.68 -16.71
C TRP A 177 14.65 5.78 -16.11
N HIS A 178 14.46 5.25 -14.89
CA HIS A 178 15.51 4.50 -14.21
C HIS A 178 15.67 3.08 -14.81
N PRO A 179 16.89 2.56 -15.06
CA PRO A 179 17.08 1.23 -15.67
C PRO A 179 16.46 0.07 -14.88
N ASP A 180 16.47 0.15 -13.55
CA ASP A 180 15.82 -0.87 -12.70
C ASP A 180 14.28 -0.75 -12.65
N VAL A 181 13.64 0.20 -13.35
CA VAL A 181 12.17 0.39 -13.29
C VAL A 181 11.39 -0.87 -13.67
N LEU A 182 11.91 -1.65 -14.63
CA LEU A 182 11.29 -2.90 -15.04
C LEU A 182 11.27 -3.94 -13.91
N ALA A 183 12.39 -4.08 -13.20
CA ALA A 183 12.50 -4.97 -12.05
C ALA A 183 11.69 -4.44 -10.86
N PHE A 184 11.64 -3.12 -10.67
CA PHE A 184 10.89 -2.46 -9.61
C PHE A 184 9.38 -2.67 -9.75
N VAL A 185 8.82 -2.45 -10.95
CA VAL A 185 7.40 -2.67 -11.22
C VAL A 185 7.00 -4.10 -10.88
N SER A 186 7.80 -5.08 -11.31
CA SER A 186 7.54 -6.50 -11.05
C SER A 186 7.92 -6.97 -9.63
N ALA A 187 8.54 -6.13 -8.80
CA ALA A 187 9.19 -6.59 -7.56
C ALA A 187 8.20 -7.28 -6.60
N LYS A 188 6.98 -6.76 -6.51
CA LYS A 188 5.91 -7.23 -5.60
C LYS A 188 4.99 -8.30 -6.19
N THR A 189 5.27 -8.79 -7.40
CA THR A 189 4.63 -10.02 -7.91
C THR A 189 5.16 -11.24 -7.16
N ARG A 190 6.37 -11.14 -6.59
CA ARG A 190 6.95 -12.14 -5.69
C ARG A 190 6.19 -12.13 -4.37
N LYS A 191 5.62 -13.29 -4.04
CA LYS A 191 4.97 -13.50 -2.75
C LYS A 191 5.94 -13.15 -1.62
N ASP A 192 5.45 -12.38 -0.67
CA ASP A 192 6.15 -12.01 0.55
C ASP A 192 7.38 -11.09 0.43
N PHE A 193 7.59 -10.45 -0.73
CA PHE A 193 8.67 -9.49 -0.95
C PHE A 193 8.20 -8.03 -0.85
N LEU A 194 8.99 -7.15 -0.20
CA LEU A 194 8.68 -5.72 0.02
C LEU A 194 7.28 -5.47 0.60
N LYS A 195 6.86 -6.32 1.54
CA LYS A 195 5.51 -6.29 2.12
C LYS A 195 5.22 -5.01 2.89
N ASN A 196 6.24 -4.31 3.39
CA ASN A 196 6.06 -3.09 4.21
C ASN A 196 6.09 -1.81 3.39
N PHE A 197 6.35 -1.92 2.09
CA PHE A 197 6.29 -0.83 1.14
C PHE A 197 4.92 -0.76 0.48
N ASN A 198 4.39 0.44 0.29
CA ASN A 198 3.70 0.76 -0.94
C ASN A 198 4.75 1.16 -1.98
N VAL A 199 4.55 0.83 -3.25
CA VAL A 199 5.48 1.21 -4.33
C VAL A 199 4.77 2.04 -5.39
N SER A 200 5.44 3.07 -5.90
CA SER A 200 4.92 3.93 -6.96
C SER A 200 6.00 4.33 -7.95
N VAL A 201 5.62 4.49 -9.23
CA VAL A 201 6.50 5.03 -10.27
C VAL A 201 6.22 6.52 -10.43
N THR A 202 7.28 7.34 -10.44
CA THR A 202 7.16 8.76 -10.81
C THR A 202 7.26 8.91 -12.31
N VAL A 203 6.19 9.44 -12.89
CA VAL A 203 5.99 9.64 -14.32
C VAL A 203 6.09 11.12 -14.65
N THR A 204 6.91 11.45 -15.64
CA THR A 204 7.13 12.82 -16.13
C THR A 204 6.14 13.17 -17.25
N ASP A 205 5.92 14.47 -17.46
CA ASP A 205 5.12 14.98 -18.59
C ASP A 205 5.76 14.56 -19.93
N ASP A 206 7.10 14.49 -20.01
CA ASP A 206 7.83 13.99 -21.19
C ASP A 206 7.53 12.51 -21.51
N PHE A 207 7.39 11.66 -20.48
CA PHE A 207 7.02 10.26 -20.69
C PHE A 207 5.58 10.15 -21.20
N MET A 208 4.67 10.97 -20.66
CA MET A 208 3.28 11.01 -21.12
C MET A 208 3.17 11.49 -22.57
N ALA A 209 3.98 12.47 -22.96
CA ALA A 209 4.06 12.94 -24.34
C ALA A 209 4.64 11.86 -25.28
N ALA A 210 5.68 11.14 -24.85
CA ALA A 210 6.24 10.01 -25.60
C ALA A 210 5.21 8.88 -25.78
N LEU A 211 4.43 8.59 -24.74
CA LEU A 211 3.35 7.62 -24.79
C LEU A 211 2.26 8.00 -25.79
N GLU A 212 1.82 9.26 -25.78
CA GLU A 212 0.82 9.77 -26.72
C GLU A 212 1.33 9.79 -28.17
N ALA A 213 2.60 10.12 -28.38
CA ALA A 213 3.24 10.14 -29.69
C ALA A 213 3.60 8.73 -30.23
N GLY A 214 3.46 7.66 -29.43
CA GLY A 214 3.90 6.32 -29.79
C GLY A 214 5.42 6.21 -29.93
N ALA A 215 6.17 7.01 -29.18
CA ALA A 215 7.62 7.09 -29.24
C ALA A 215 8.32 6.07 -28.32
N ASP A 216 9.60 5.86 -28.58
CA ASP A 216 10.49 5.13 -27.68
C ASP A 216 10.83 5.95 -26.43
N TRP A 217 11.17 5.24 -25.35
CA TRP A 217 11.60 5.79 -24.08
C TRP A 217 12.98 5.23 -23.68
N ASP A 218 13.83 6.11 -23.17
CA ASP A 218 15.18 5.76 -22.72
C ASP A 218 15.22 5.50 -21.22
N LEU A 219 15.74 4.33 -20.87
CA LEU A 219 16.13 3.99 -19.51
C LEU A 219 17.63 4.23 -19.36
N GLY A 220 18.02 5.19 -18.53
CA GLY A 220 19.41 5.61 -18.41
C GLY A 220 19.82 6.09 -17.04
N PHE A 221 21.13 6.20 -16.83
CA PHE A 221 21.73 6.65 -15.58
C PHE A 221 23.06 7.38 -15.79
N HIS A 222 23.54 8.13 -14.80
CA HIS A 222 24.82 8.87 -14.89
C HIS A 222 26.08 8.02 -14.68
N VAL A 223 25.92 6.74 -14.36
CA VAL A 223 27.01 5.79 -14.13
C VAL A 223 27.00 4.80 -15.29
N PRO A 224 28.16 4.44 -15.87
CA PRO A 224 28.22 3.45 -16.95
C PRO A 224 27.98 2.02 -16.43
N ARG A 225 27.67 1.13 -17.37
CA ARG A 225 27.56 -0.31 -17.13
C ARG A 225 28.95 -0.89 -17.02
N ALA A 226 29.10 -1.91 -16.19
CA ALA A 226 30.37 -2.59 -16.01
C ALA A 226 30.81 -3.39 -17.24
N ASP A 227 29.88 -3.82 -18.08
CA ASP A 227 30.16 -4.49 -19.36
C ASP A 227 30.52 -3.51 -20.50
N GLY A 228 30.30 -2.20 -20.31
CA GLY A 228 30.52 -1.17 -21.32
C GLY A 228 29.47 -1.15 -22.45
N GLU A 229 28.42 -1.97 -22.39
CA GLU A 229 27.42 -2.08 -23.46
C GLU A 229 26.27 -1.08 -23.27
N HIS A 230 26.37 0.06 -23.95
CA HIS A 230 25.36 1.11 -23.91
C HIS A 230 24.59 1.24 -25.22
N VAL A 231 23.29 1.50 -25.14
CA VAL A 231 22.47 1.82 -26.34
C VAL A 231 22.92 3.16 -26.93
N ALA A 232 23.16 4.14 -26.05
CA ALA A 232 23.65 5.46 -26.40
C ALA A 232 24.35 6.09 -25.19
N VAL A 233 25.22 7.06 -25.45
CA VAL A 233 25.81 7.93 -24.43
C VAL A 233 25.52 9.37 -24.84
N GLY A 234 24.87 10.11 -23.96
CA GLY A 234 24.53 11.51 -24.13
C GLY A 234 24.92 12.34 -22.92
N GLU A 235 24.25 13.47 -22.74
CA GLU A 235 24.41 14.35 -21.60
C GLU A 235 23.04 14.65 -20.98
N LYS A 236 22.96 14.64 -19.65
CA LYS A 236 21.79 15.06 -18.87
C LYS A 236 22.31 15.79 -17.63
N ASP A 237 21.71 16.92 -17.28
CA ASP A 237 22.12 17.74 -16.12
C ASP A 237 23.65 18.05 -16.09
N GLY A 238 24.24 18.31 -17.27
CA GLY A 238 25.67 18.60 -17.42
C GLY A 238 26.62 17.43 -17.12
N ARG A 239 26.10 16.19 -17.05
CA ARG A 239 26.86 14.97 -16.77
C ARG A 239 26.62 13.92 -17.85
N PRO A 240 27.57 13.01 -18.09
CA PRO A 240 27.35 11.87 -18.97
C PRO A 240 26.06 11.13 -18.60
N TRP A 241 25.29 10.77 -19.61
CA TRP A 241 24.05 10.00 -19.48
C TRP A 241 24.16 8.74 -20.31
N TYR A 242 24.17 7.59 -19.65
CA TYR A 242 24.32 6.30 -20.29
C TYR A 242 22.95 5.67 -20.43
N VAL A 243 22.52 5.40 -21.66
CA VAL A 243 21.27 4.70 -21.94
C VAL A 243 21.53 3.19 -21.85
N TYR A 244 20.91 2.55 -20.88
CA TYR A 244 21.03 1.12 -20.59
C TYR A 244 20.07 0.31 -21.47
N ARG A 245 18.89 0.86 -21.73
CA ARG A 245 17.85 0.22 -22.55
C ARG A 245 16.97 1.28 -23.19
N ARG A 246 16.48 1.00 -24.40
CA ARG A 246 15.43 1.76 -25.09
C ARG A 246 14.27 0.81 -25.38
N LEU A 247 13.04 1.25 -25.15
CA LEU A 247 11.82 0.48 -25.41
C LEU A 247 10.65 1.43 -25.70
N PRO A 248 9.60 1.00 -26.43
CA PRO A 248 8.41 1.82 -26.63
C PRO A 248 7.82 2.30 -25.31
N ALA A 249 7.46 3.58 -25.20
CA ALA A 249 6.84 4.13 -23.98
C ALA A 249 5.55 3.37 -23.61
N ALA A 250 4.82 2.91 -24.62
CA ALA A 250 3.63 2.07 -24.46
C ALA A 250 3.93 0.73 -23.77
N GLU A 251 5.08 0.08 -24.06
CA GLU A 251 5.46 -1.19 -23.44
C GLU A 251 5.73 -1.01 -21.93
N LEU A 252 6.43 0.07 -21.55
CA LEU A 252 6.69 0.38 -20.15
C LEU A 252 5.39 0.74 -19.40
N PHE A 253 4.53 1.55 -20.01
CA PHE A 253 3.25 1.90 -19.41
C PHE A 253 2.30 0.69 -19.27
N ASP A 254 2.31 -0.22 -20.26
CA ASP A 254 1.59 -1.48 -20.18
C ASP A 254 2.13 -2.36 -19.04
N LEU A 255 3.45 -2.45 -18.87
CA LEU A 255 4.04 -3.20 -17.76
C LEU A 255 3.61 -2.64 -16.40
N ILE A 256 3.63 -1.32 -16.22
CA ILE A 256 3.15 -0.64 -15.01
C ILE A 256 1.69 -1.00 -14.75
N THR A 257 0.82 -0.73 -15.73
CA THR A 257 -0.64 -0.87 -15.55
C THR A 257 -1.10 -2.33 -15.48
N ARG A 258 -0.47 -3.28 -16.20
CA ARG A 258 -0.79 -4.72 -16.09
C ARG A 258 -0.41 -5.26 -14.72
N THR A 259 0.75 -4.86 -14.21
CA THR A 259 1.16 -5.30 -12.87
C THR A 259 0.19 -4.77 -11.83
N THR A 260 -0.24 -3.51 -11.94
CA THR A 260 -1.26 -2.96 -11.04
C THR A 260 -2.64 -3.62 -11.23
N TYR A 261 -3.01 -3.99 -12.46
CA TYR A 261 -4.26 -4.69 -12.74
C TYR A 261 -4.34 -6.07 -12.06
N ASP A 262 -3.23 -6.80 -12.00
CA ASP A 262 -3.16 -8.15 -11.42
C ASP A 262 -2.85 -8.14 -9.92
N TYR A 263 -1.98 -7.21 -9.47
CA TYR A 263 -1.38 -7.20 -8.12
C TYR A 263 -1.69 -5.94 -7.29
N ALA A 264 -2.46 -4.98 -7.84
CA ALA A 264 -2.85 -3.69 -7.23
C ALA A 264 -1.70 -2.72 -6.92
N GLU A 265 -0.49 -2.97 -7.44
CA GLU A 265 0.68 -2.09 -7.37
C GLU A 265 1.56 -2.26 -8.63
N PRO A 266 2.36 -1.26 -9.03
CA PRO A 266 2.63 0.02 -8.36
C PRO A 266 1.56 1.10 -8.58
N GLY A 267 1.55 2.12 -7.73
CA GLY A 267 0.86 3.39 -8.00
C GLY A 267 1.60 4.24 -9.04
N VAL A 268 0.96 5.32 -9.50
CA VAL A 268 1.57 6.30 -10.42
C VAL A 268 1.52 7.68 -9.79
N ILE A 269 2.65 8.41 -9.83
CA ILE A 269 2.77 9.79 -9.36
C ILE A 269 3.18 10.67 -10.54
N PHE A 270 2.41 11.70 -10.86
CA PHE A 270 2.70 12.64 -11.94
C PHE A 270 3.63 13.75 -11.42
N ILE A 271 4.93 13.46 -11.39
CA ILE A 271 5.92 14.18 -10.57
C ILE A 271 6.15 15.63 -11.01
N ASP A 272 6.06 15.90 -12.32
CA ASP A 272 6.23 17.26 -12.84
C ASP A 272 5.04 18.14 -12.47
N ARG A 273 3.84 17.57 -12.44
CA ARG A 273 2.65 18.26 -11.95
C ARG A 273 2.69 18.51 -10.46
N VAL A 274 3.17 17.54 -9.68
CA VAL A 274 3.41 17.70 -8.24
C VAL A 274 4.32 18.91 -7.98
N ASN A 275 5.46 18.99 -8.67
CA ASN A 275 6.41 20.09 -8.50
C ASN A 275 5.88 21.43 -9.04
N ARG A 276 5.25 21.43 -10.22
CA ARG A 276 4.68 22.64 -10.82
C ARG A 276 3.62 23.28 -9.93
N LEU A 277 2.76 22.46 -9.33
CA LEU A 277 1.66 22.91 -8.47
C LEU A 277 2.03 22.98 -6.97
N ASN A 278 3.30 22.81 -6.63
CA ASN A 278 3.79 23.02 -5.26
C ASN A 278 4.00 24.52 -5.02
N ASN A 279 3.42 25.06 -3.94
CA ASN A 279 3.59 26.47 -3.59
C ASN A 279 5.04 26.86 -3.29
N LEU A 280 5.85 25.88 -2.86
CA LEU A 280 7.23 26.07 -2.47
C LEU A 280 8.23 25.69 -3.58
N ASN A 281 7.78 25.55 -4.83
CA ASN A 281 8.63 25.15 -5.96
C ASN A 281 9.85 26.06 -6.21
N TYR A 282 9.88 27.25 -5.62
CA TYR A 282 11.00 28.18 -5.69
C TYR A 282 12.17 27.83 -4.75
N CYS A 283 11.93 27.00 -3.72
CA CYS A 283 12.92 26.65 -2.70
C CYS A 283 13.00 25.15 -2.39
N GLU A 284 12.24 24.30 -3.09
CA GLU A 284 12.29 22.86 -2.92
C GLU A 284 11.94 22.07 -4.18
N THR A 285 12.33 20.80 -4.19
CA THR A 285 11.96 19.84 -5.22
C THR A 285 11.49 18.56 -4.55
N ILE A 286 10.37 18.02 -5.04
CA ILE A 286 9.73 16.83 -4.52
C ILE A 286 10.04 15.67 -5.46
N ALA A 287 10.54 14.56 -4.89
CA ALA A 287 10.85 13.34 -5.64
C ALA A 287 10.08 12.11 -5.14
N ALA A 288 9.47 12.19 -3.95
CA ALA A 288 8.73 11.10 -3.34
C ALA A 288 7.51 11.62 -2.55
N THR A 289 6.67 10.68 -2.13
CA THR A 289 5.54 10.93 -1.23
C THR A 289 5.72 10.13 0.05
N ASN A 290 4.95 10.48 1.07
CA ASN A 290 4.68 9.61 2.22
C ASN A 290 4.00 8.28 1.77
N PRO A 291 3.82 7.29 2.68
CA PRO A 291 3.21 5.98 2.39
C PRO A 291 1.84 6.00 1.69
N CYS A 292 1.01 7.01 1.93
CA CYS A 292 -0.37 7.05 1.45
C CYS A 292 -0.57 7.95 0.21
N GLY A 293 0.49 8.63 -0.26
CA GLY A 293 0.52 9.41 -1.51
C GLY A 293 -0.02 10.84 -1.42
N GLU A 294 -0.70 11.21 -0.33
CA GLU A 294 -1.34 12.51 -0.13
C GLU A 294 -0.36 13.63 0.24
N GLN A 295 0.84 13.27 0.72
CA GLN A 295 1.91 14.20 1.05
C GLN A 295 3.13 13.95 0.15
N PRO A 296 3.19 14.60 -1.03
CA PRO A 296 4.43 14.81 -1.74
C PRO A 296 5.30 15.79 -0.93
N LEU A 297 6.48 15.34 -0.50
CA LEU A 297 7.33 16.06 0.44
C LEU A 297 8.76 16.18 -0.11
N PRO A 298 9.46 17.29 0.17
CA PRO A 298 10.89 17.41 -0.13
C PRO A 298 11.72 16.46 0.75
N PRO A 299 13.03 16.32 0.48
CA PRO A 299 13.95 15.61 1.36
C PRO A 299 13.88 16.09 2.81
N ASN A 300 13.80 15.16 3.77
CA ASN A 300 13.52 15.42 5.20
C ASN A 300 12.18 16.10 5.49
N GLY A 301 11.33 16.30 4.48
CA GLY A 301 10.03 16.93 4.63
C GLY A 301 9.11 16.08 5.47
N ASP A 302 8.27 16.76 6.25
CA ASP A 302 7.27 16.13 7.08
C ASP A 302 5.98 16.95 7.14
N CYS A 303 4.92 16.33 7.64
CA CYS A 303 3.62 16.96 7.73
C CYS A 303 2.74 16.29 8.80
N ASP A 304 2.17 17.12 9.67
CA ASP A 304 1.10 16.75 10.57
C ASP A 304 -0.26 16.85 9.87
N LEU A 305 -1.21 16.03 10.30
CA LEU A 305 -2.51 15.90 9.63
C LEU A 305 -3.65 16.18 10.57
N GLY A 306 -4.73 16.76 10.05
CA GLY A 306 -6.00 16.92 10.76
C GLY A 306 -7.14 17.18 9.78
N HIS A 307 -8.37 16.90 10.20
CA HIS A 307 -9.50 16.82 9.29
C HIS A 307 -10.74 17.52 9.85
N VAL A 308 -11.42 18.29 9.00
CA VAL A 308 -12.79 18.71 9.27
C VAL A 308 -13.74 17.53 9.05
N ASN A 309 -14.66 17.30 9.97
CA ASN A 309 -15.67 16.24 9.83
C ASN A 309 -16.89 16.75 9.05
N LEU A 310 -16.93 16.52 7.75
CA LEU A 310 -18.02 16.99 6.87
C LEU A 310 -19.36 16.37 7.20
N ALA A 311 -19.40 15.18 7.83
CA ALA A 311 -20.65 14.57 8.25
C ALA A 311 -21.42 15.42 9.27
N ASN A 312 -20.76 16.36 9.96
CA ASN A 312 -21.36 17.29 10.92
C ASN A 312 -21.66 18.69 10.34
N MET A 313 -21.40 18.91 9.05
CA MET A 313 -21.50 20.23 8.40
C MET A 313 -22.78 20.38 7.58
N VAL A 314 -23.87 19.72 7.99
CA VAL A 314 -25.14 19.71 7.25
C VAL A 314 -26.29 20.17 8.13
N LEU A 315 -27.03 21.17 7.66
CA LEU A 315 -28.30 21.60 8.20
C LEU A 315 -29.43 20.79 7.56
N ASN A 316 -30.43 20.41 8.35
CA ASN A 316 -31.62 19.66 7.91
C ASN A 316 -31.30 18.41 7.05
N PRO A 317 -30.42 17.50 7.53
CA PRO A 317 -29.94 16.38 6.72
C PRO A 317 -31.09 15.50 6.24
N PHE A 318 -30.96 14.99 5.01
CA PHE A 318 -31.91 14.12 4.32
C PHE A 318 -33.28 14.75 4.00
N THR A 319 -33.41 16.08 4.10
CA THR A 319 -34.62 16.81 3.71
C THR A 319 -34.43 17.57 2.39
N PRO A 320 -35.49 18.04 1.72
CA PRO A 320 -35.37 18.96 0.60
C PRO A 320 -34.64 20.28 0.92
N ASP A 321 -34.64 20.69 2.19
CA ASP A 321 -34.01 21.92 2.67
C ASP A 321 -32.57 21.67 3.21
N ALA A 322 -31.97 20.53 2.86
CA ALA A 322 -30.62 20.19 3.28
C ALA A 322 -29.62 21.20 2.70
N ALA A 323 -28.76 21.74 3.56
CA ALA A 323 -27.77 22.76 3.21
C ALA A 323 -26.45 22.52 3.94
N VAL A 324 -25.33 22.89 3.32
CA VAL A 324 -24.03 22.90 4.01
C VAL A 324 -24.01 24.05 5.03
N ASP A 325 -23.60 23.74 6.26
CA ASP A 325 -23.34 24.73 7.31
C ASP A 325 -21.97 25.39 7.08
N TRP A 326 -21.96 26.40 6.21
CA TRP A 326 -20.74 27.10 5.81
C TRP A 326 -20.05 27.84 6.97
N ASP A 327 -20.79 28.32 7.96
CA ASP A 327 -20.23 29.03 9.12
C ASP A 327 -19.53 28.06 10.07
N ARG A 328 -20.14 26.90 10.33
CA ARG A 328 -19.53 25.84 11.12
C ARG A 328 -18.30 25.25 10.43
N LEU A 329 -18.38 25.03 9.11
CA LEU A 329 -17.25 24.59 8.29
C LEU A 329 -16.05 25.54 8.42
N ARG A 330 -16.27 26.85 8.22
CA ARG A 330 -15.20 27.85 8.36
C ARG A 330 -14.62 27.89 9.77
N SER A 331 -15.47 27.81 10.78
CA SER A 331 -15.03 27.79 12.19
C SER A 331 -14.13 26.57 12.48
N ALA A 332 -14.48 25.40 11.96
CA ALA A 332 -13.67 24.20 12.09
C ALA A 332 -12.32 24.32 11.37
N VAL A 333 -12.28 24.94 10.18
CA VAL A 333 -11.04 25.21 9.45
C VAL A 333 -10.12 26.15 10.21
N GLN A 334 -10.65 27.23 10.79
CA GLN A 334 -9.87 28.18 11.60
C GLN A 334 -9.20 27.48 12.79
N VAL A 335 -9.95 26.66 13.51
CA VAL A 335 -9.42 25.83 14.59
C VAL A 335 -8.34 24.89 14.05
N GLY A 336 -8.61 24.20 12.94
CA GLY A 336 -7.71 23.22 12.36
C GLY A 336 -6.35 23.78 11.97
N VAL A 337 -6.31 24.94 11.30
CA VAL A 337 -5.04 25.58 10.89
C VAL A 337 -4.19 25.98 12.09
N ARG A 338 -4.78 26.65 13.10
CA ARG A 338 -4.03 27.02 14.32
C ARG A 338 -3.59 25.79 15.11
N PHE A 339 -4.44 24.76 15.17
CA PHE A 339 -4.14 23.51 15.85
C PHE A 339 -2.92 22.83 15.23
N LEU A 340 -2.86 22.68 13.90
CA LEU A 340 -1.73 22.07 13.20
C LEU A 340 -0.47 22.96 13.26
N ASP A 341 -0.60 24.29 13.13
CA ASP A 341 0.54 25.19 13.33
C ASP A 341 1.18 25.04 14.72
N ASN A 342 0.36 24.84 15.77
CA ASN A 342 0.83 24.59 17.13
C ASN A 342 1.53 23.23 17.29
N VAL A 343 1.07 22.19 16.57
CA VAL A 343 1.69 20.85 16.62
C VAL A 343 3.14 20.92 16.14
N LEU A 344 3.45 21.73 15.12
CA LEU A 344 4.83 21.90 14.64
C LEU A 344 5.79 22.45 15.72
N ASP A 345 5.29 23.28 16.64
CA ASP A 345 6.11 23.89 17.69
C ASP A 345 6.26 23.00 18.92
N THR A 346 5.33 22.05 19.13
CA THR A 346 5.21 21.24 20.35
C THR A 346 5.56 19.77 20.15
N SER A 347 5.51 19.27 18.93
CA SER A 347 5.82 17.88 18.60
C SER A 347 7.31 17.57 18.76
N PRO A 348 7.68 16.41 19.32
CA PRO A 348 8.99 15.81 19.12
C PRO A 348 9.20 15.45 17.64
N PHE A 349 10.43 15.60 17.14
CA PHE A 349 10.82 15.19 15.79
C PHE A 349 11.83 14.04 15.85
N PRO A 350 11.78 13.10 14.88
CA PRO A 350 12.71 11.97 14.89
C PRO A 350 14.16 12.37 14.67
N THR A 351 14.43 13.36 13.82
CA THR A 351 15.78 13.89 13.58
C THR A 351 15.83 15.43 13.63
N PRO A 352 17.01 16.03 13.90
CA PRO A 352 17.19 17.47 13.83
C PRO A 352 16.91 18.05 12.43
N GLU A 353 17.23 17.33 11.37
CA GLU A 353 17.04 17.75 9.99
C GLU A 353 15.56 17.83 9.62
N GLN A 354 14.76 16.82 10.04
CA GLN A 354 13.31 16.83 9.88
C GLN A 354 12.69 18.01 10.64
N ARG A 355 13.12 18.25 11.89
CA ARG A 355 12.70 19.43 12.65
C ARG A 355 13.05 20.74 11.95
N ALA A 356 14.26 20.86 11.41
CA ALA A 356 14.69 22.06 10.73
C ALA A 356 13.83 22.34 9.49
N GLU A 357 13.55 21.31 8.70
CA GLU A 357 12.69 21.38 7.51
C GLU A 357 11.24 21.78 7.87
N ALA A 358 10.66 21.13 8.89
CA ALA A 358 9.33 21.44 9.41
C ALA A 358 9.22 22.91 9.85
N LEU A 359 10.17 23.40 10.64
CA LEU A 359 10.14 24.77 11.16
C LEU A 359 10.46 25.82 10.10
N ALA A 360 11.26 25.48 9.08
CA ALA A 360 11.61 26.40 8.00
C ALA A 360 10.41 26.72 7.09
N LYS A 361 9.53 25.74 6.86
CA LYS A 361 8.46 25.83 5.84
C LYS A 361 7.05 25.72 6.41
N ARG A 362 6.93 25.23 7.65
CA ARG A 362 5.69 25.11 8.41
C ARG A 362 4.54 24.47 7.65
N ARG A 363 4.83 23.36 6.96
CA ARG A 363 3.86 22.58 6.20
C ARG A 363 2.87 21.90 7.14
N ILE A 364 1.59 22.07 6.86
CA ILE A 364 0.50 21.39 7.58
C ILE A 364 -0.40 20.67 6.58
N GLY A 365 -1.14 19.68 7.06
CA GLY A 365 -2.03 18.85 6.26
C GLY A 365 -3.47 18.92 6.76
N LEU A 366 -4.12 20.05 6.54
CA LEU A 366 -5.55 20.21 6.75
C LEU A 366 -6.33 19.50 5.64
N GLY A 367 -7.21 18.59 6.02
CA GLY A 367 -8.12 17.92 5.10
C GLY A 367 -9.53 17.83 5.65
N TYR A 368 -10.26 16.82 5.17
CA TYR A 368 -11.59 16.50 5.66
C TYR A 368 -11.86 15.00 5.63
N THR A 369 -12.84 14.57 6.43
CA THR A 369 -13.43 13.22 6.44
C THR A 369 -14.94 13.30 6.31
N GLY A 370 -15.61 12.21 5.96
CA GLY A 370 -17.06 12.14 5.92
C GLY A 370 -17.70 12.73 4.67
N LEU A 371 -16.96 12.85 3.56
CA LEU A 371 -17.49 13.39 2.31
C LEU A 371 -18.70 12.59 1.80
N GLY A 372 -18.60 11.26 1.81
CA GLY A 372 -19.70 10.37 1.41
C GLY A 372 -20.95 10.60 2.25
N ASN A 373 -20.80 10.78 3.56
CA ASN A 373 -21.94 11.07 4.44
C ASN A 373 -22.51 12.47 4.23
N LEU A 374 -21.68 13.49 3.96
CA LEU A 374 -22.18 14.82 3.62
C LEU A 374 -23.05 14.75 2.36
N LEU A 375 -22.58 14.08 1.30
CA LEU A 375 -23.31 13.98 0.04
C LEU A 375 -24.65 13.26 0.20
N GLN A 376 -24.67 12.16 0.97
CA GLN A 376 -25.90 11.46 1.34
C GLN A 376 -26.89 12.38 2.08
N GLN A 377 -26.41 13.10 3.11
CA GLN A 377 -27.24 14.03 3.88
C GLN A 377 -27.76 15.21 3.04
N MET A 378 -26.97 15.65 2.04
CA MET A 378 -27.35 16.67 1.06
C MET A 378 -28.26 16.14 -0.05
N ARG A 379 -28.57 14.85 -0.06
CA ARG A 379 -29.35 14.16 -1.10
C ARG A 379 -28.70 14.23 -2.49
N VAL A 380 -27.37 14.21 -2.55
CA VAL A 380 -26.56 14.24 -3.77
C VAL A 380 -25.83 12.92 -3.94
N ARG A 381 -25.98 12.27 -5.09
CA ARG A 381 -25.25 11.03 -5.41
C ARG A 381 -23.76 11.30 -5.54
N TYR A 382 -22.94 10.49 -4.85
CA TYR A 382 -21.49 10.50 -4.99
C TYR A 382 -21.11 10.17 -6.43
N GLY A 383 -20.23 10.98 -7.03
CA GLY A 383 -19.80 10.80 -8.41
C GLY A 383 -19.77 12.10 -9.17
N ARG A 384 -19.93 12.01 -10.50
CA ARG A 384 -19.84 13.20 -11.37
C ARG A 384 -20.88 14.28 -11.02
N THR A 385 -22.07 13.89 -10.58
CA THR A 385 -23.12 14.80 -10.12
C THR A 385 -22.74 15.59 -8.86
N ALA A 386 -21.83 15.06 -8.03
CA ALA A 386 -21.36 15.74 -6.83
C ALA A 386 -20.17 16.68 -7.06
N ALA A 387 -19.52 16.63 -8.23
CA ALA A 387 -18.25 17.32 -8.48
C ALA A 387 -18.30 18.82 -8.14
N ALA A 388 -19.36 19.53 -8.56
CA ALA A 388 -19.51 20.95 -8.27
C ALA A 388 -19.59 21.25 -6.76
N LEU A 389 -20.37 20.46 -6.01
CA LEU A 389 -20.47 20.62 -4.55
C LEU A 389 -19.15 20.27 -3.85
N VAL A 390 -18.43 19.26 -4.33
CA VAL A 390 -17.09 18.89 -3.82
C VAL A 390 -16.10 20.04 -4.04
N GLU A 391 -16.14 20.68 -5.21
CA GLU A 391 -15.32 21.86 -5.50
C GLU A 391 -15.70 23.06 -4.62
N ASP A 392 -16.99 23.33 -4.41
CA ASP A 392 -17.44 24.43 -3.54
C ASP A 392 -16.98 24.24 -2.09
N ILE A 393 -17.06 23.01 -1.57
CA ILE A 393 -16.54 22.65 -0.24
C ILE A 393 -15.02 22.82 -0.19
N GLY A 394 -14.30 22.28 -1.18
CA GLY A 394 -12.84 22.40 -1.27
C GLY A 394 -12.40 23.87 -1.33
N LYS A 395 -13.08 24.68 -2.13
CA LYS A 395 -12.86 26.13 -2.26
C LYS A 395 -13.09 26.86 -0.94
N ALA A 396 -14.19 26.58 -0.25
CA ALA A 396 -14.50 27.21 1.04
C ALA A 396 -13.42 26.88 2.08
N ILE A 397 -12.98 25.63 2.16
CA ILE A 397 -11.90 25.20 3.06
C ILE A 397 -10.59 25.87 2.68
N ALA A 398 -10.21 25.87 1.40
CA ALA A 398 -8.96 26.44 0.94
C ALA A 398 -8.87 27.95 1.24
N ILE A 399 -9.91 28.70 0.91
CA ILE A 399 -9.95 30.15 1.16
C ILE A 399 -9.84 30.44 2.65
N GLU A 400 -10.59 29.72 3.48
CA GLU A 400 -10.58 29.93 4.93
C GLU A 400 -9.24 29.52 5.56
N ALA A 401 -8.61 28.44 5.08
CA ALA A 401 -7.32 28.00 5.57
C ALA A 401 -6.22 29.03 5.29
N TYR A 402 -6.19 29.58 4.07
CA TYR A 402 -5.24 30.64 3.70
C TYR A 402 -5.50 31.94 4.46
N ARG A 403 -6.77 32.35 4.62
CA ARG A 403 -7.13 33.50 5.47
C ARG A 403 -6.65 33.33 6.91
N THR A 404 -6.86 32.14 7.47
CA THR A 404 -6.41 31.81 8.83
C THR A 404 -4.90 31.84 8.94
N SER A 405 -4.18 31.30 7.95
CA SER A 405 -2.71 31.31 7.93
C SER A 405 -2.13 32.72 7.75
N VAL A 406 -2.79 33.60 6.99
CA VAL A 406 -2.45 35.03 6.94
C VAL A 406 -2.69 35.70 8.30
N ALA A 407 -3.81 35.40 8.97
CA ALA A 407 -4.08 35.93 10.30
C ALA A 407 -3.00 35.48 11.32
N LEU A 408 -2.59 34.21 11.25
CA LEU A 408 -1.47 33.70 12.05
C LEU A 408 -0.13 34.35 11.67
N ALA A 409 0.10 34.69 10.40
CA ALA A 409 1.31 35.40 10.00
C ALA A 409 1.37 36.80 10.62
N ARG A 410 0.23 37.48 10.73
CA ARG A 410 0.12 38.78 11.44
C ARG A 410 0.36 38.64 12.94
N GLU A 411 -0.08 37.53 13.53
CA GLU A 411 0.06 37.26 14.96
C GLU A 411 1.49 36.81 15.33
N ARG A 412 2.09 35.94 14.50
CA ARG A 412 3.29 35.14 14.86
C ARG A 412 4.46 35.26 13.87
N GLY A 413 4.29 36.05 12.82
CA GLY A 413 5.23 36.13 11.69
C GLY A 413 5.03 35.02 10.65
N THR A 414 5.59 35.23 9.46
CA THR A 414 5.57 34.26 8.35
C THR A 414 6.42 33.02 8.66
N PHE A 415 6.30 31.98 7.84
CA PHE A 415 7.30 30.90 7.89
C PHE A 415 8.69 31.43 7.46
N PRO A 416 9.80 30.89 8.00
CA PRO A 416 11.15 31.40 7.72
C PRO A 416 11.58 31.40 6.25
N ALA A 417 11.18 30.39 5.46
CA ALA A 417 11.51 30.28 4.04
C ALA A 417 10.57 31.08 3.11
N TYR A 418 9.71 31.94 3.67
CA TYR A 418 8.75 32.73 2.90
C TYR A 418 9.48 33.80 2.08
N ASP A 419 9.26 33.80 0.77
CA ASP A 419 9.67 34.87 -0.14
C ASP A 419 8.41 35.45 -0.80
N THR A 420 8.14 36.73 -0.55
CA THR A 420 6.90 37.38 -0.98
C THR A 420 6.68 37.29 -2.49
N GLU A 421 7.73 37.55 -3.29
CA GLU A 421 7.61 37.60 -4.74
C GLU A 421 7.55 36.20 -5.35
N ALA A 422 8.33 35.25 -4.82
CA ALA A 422 8.34 33.88 -5.30
C ALA A 422 7.06 33.13 -4.93
N PHE A 423 6.59 33.28 -3.68
CA PHE A 423 5.35 32.65 -3.24
C PHE A 423 4.15 33.20 -4.01
N ALA A 424 4.09 34.50 -4.29
CA ALA A 424 3.01 35.11 -5.08
C ALA A 424 2.90 34.59 -6.53
N ARG A 425 3.92 33.87 -7.04
CA ARG A 425 3.90 33.22 -8.36
C ARG A 425 3.42 31.77 -8.33
N ALA A 426 3.18 31.19 -7.15
CA ALA A 426 2.69 29.83 -7.03
C ALA A 426 1.35 29.67 -7.78
N PRO A 427 1.21 28.69 -8.70
CA PRO A 427 0.01 28.56 -9.52
C PRO A 427 -1.29 28.42 -8.74
N PHE A 428 -1.24 27.84 -7.53
CA PHE A 428 -2.42 27.67 -6.68
C PHE A 428 -3.04 29.00 -6.25
N LEU A 429 -2.23 30.05 -6.02
CA LEU A 429 -2.70 31.36 -5.58
C LEU A 429 -3.57 32.05 -6.63
N THR A 430 -3.45 31.68 -7.91
CA THR A 430 -4.29 32.24 -9.00
C THR A 430 -5.78 31.91 -8.83
N LYS A 431 -6.11 30.87 -8.04
CA LYS A 431 -7.48 30.45 -7.75
C LYS A 431 -8.09 31.19 -6.56
N LEU A 432 -7.26 31.88 -5.76
CA LEU A 432 -7.71 32.54 -4.53
C LEU A 432 -8.33 33.91 -4.84
N PRO A 433 -9.26 34.39 -3.98
CA PRO A 433 -9.82 35.73 -4.08
C PRO A 433 -8.74 36.82 -4.10
N ALA A 434 -8.96 37.88 -4.87
CA ALA A 434 -7.98 38.95 -5.07
C ALA A 434 -7.62 39.69 -3.77
N ASP A 435 -8.58 39.86 -2.86
CA ASP A 435 -8.38 40.39 -1.52
C ASP A 435 -7.40 39.51 -0.72
N LEU A 436 -7.59 38.20 -0.77
CA LEU A 436 -6.72 37.26 -0.07
C LEU A 436 -5.29 37.24 -0.65
N VAL A 437 -5.15 37.29 -1.97
CA VAL A 437 -3.82 37.40 -2.60
C VAL A 437 -3.13 38.71 -2.20
N ALA A 438 -3.87 39.83 -2.12
CA ALA A 438 -3.34 41.10 -1.65
C ALA A 438 -2.92 41.05 -0.17
N ASP A 439 -3.70 40.38 0.67
CA ASP A 439 -3.38 40.16 2.07
C ASP A 439 -2.13 39.29 2.24
N ILE A 440 -1.97 38.21 1.46
CA ILE A 440 -0.75 37.38 1.46
C ILE A 440 0.47 38.24 1.10
N ARG A 441 0.37 39.12 0.10
CA ARG A 441 1.48 40.02 -0.27
C ARG A 441 1.81 41.03 0.83
N THR A 442 0.78 41.53 1.52
CA THR A 442 0.93 42.61 2.52
C THR A 442 1.42 42.08 3.86
N TYR A 443 0.87 40.95 4.31
CA TYR A 443 1.07 40.41 5.66
C TYR A 443 1.88 39.11 5.67
N GLY A 444 2.08 38.48 4.52
CA GLY A 444 2.67 37.16 4.39
C GLY A 444 1.72 36.04 4.82
N ILE A 445 2.26 34.82 4.88
CA ILE A 445 1.52 33.61 5.26
C ILE A 445 2.34 32.79 6.27
N ARG A 446 1.65 32.11 7.21
CA ARG A 446 2.30 31.35 8.29
C ARG A 446 2.77 29.96 7.84
N ASN A 447 2.09 29.36 6.88
CA ASN A 447 2.30 27.97 6.46
C ASN A 447 2.54 27.92 4.95
N GLY A 448 3.58 27.22 4.49
CA GLY A 448 3.93 27.17 3.06
C GLY A 448 3.02 26.29 2.21
N VAL A 449 2.50 25.21 2.79
CA VAL A 449 1.52 24.30 2.20
C VAL A 449 0.53 23.90 3.30
N LEU A 450 -0.77 23.89 2.97
CA LEU A 450 -1.82 23.83 3.99
C LEU A 450 -2.77 22.63 3.86
N LEU A 451 -3.02 22.16 2.64
CA LEU A 451 -4.17 21.32 2.32
C LEU A 451 -3.73 19.96 1.78
N THR A 452 -4.36 18.90 2.29
CA THR A 452 -4.16 17.51 1.84
C THR A 452 -5.43 16.71 2.13
N LEU A 453 -5.68 15.63 1.39
CA LEU A 453 -6.74 14.69 1.74
C LEU A 453 -6.14 13.33 2.07
N ALA A 454 -5.93 13.09 3.36
CA ALA A 454 -5.36 11.84 3.86
C ALA A 454 -6.42 10.74 4.03
N PRO A 455 -6.00 9.46 4.05
CA PRO A 455 -6.88 8.41 4.49
C PRO A 455 -7.10 8.54 6.00
N THR A 456 -8.36 8.59 6.43
CA THR A 456 -8.74 8.73 7.84
C THR A 456 -9.17 7.39 8.44
N GLY A 457 -8.58 6.28 7.98
CA GLY A 457 -9.12 4.93 8.18
C GLY A 457 -9.25 4.45 9.63
N THR A 458 -8.61 5.10 10.62
CA THR A 458 -8.82 4.84 12.05
C THR A 458 -9.59 5.96 12.75
N THR A 459 -9.26 7.23 12.44
CA THR A 459 -9.89 8.40 13.08
C THR A 459 -11.36 8.54 12.67
N SER A 460 -11.71 8.27 11.42
CA SER A 460 -13.11 8.23 10.95
C SER A 460 -13.96 7.22 11.71
N ILE A 461 -13.40 6.05 12.06
CA ILE A 461 -14.07 5.05 12.90
C ILE A 461 -14.29 5.62 14.29
N PHE A 462 -13.24 6.15 14.91
CA PHE A 462 -13.32 6.71 16.26
C PHE A 462 -14.40 7.80 16.35
N TYR A 463 -14.56 8.61 15.30
CA TYR A 463 -15.62 9.62 15.19
C TYR A 463 -16.97 9.06 14.66
N GLY A 464 -17.32 7.83 15.04
CA GLY A 464 -18.64 7.24 14.76
C GLY A 464 -18.74 6.53 13.41
N ASN A 465 -17.61 6.08 12.84
CA ASN A 465 -17.56 5.39 11.54
C ASN A 465 -18.20 6.20 10.40
N VAL A 466 -17.77 7.45 10.29
CA VAL A 466 -18.02 8.27 9.09
C VAL A 466 -17.19 7.75 7.91
N SER A 467 -17.56 8.11 6.69
CA SER A 467 -16.81 7.78 5.49
C SER A 467 -15.39 8.36 5.58
N SER A 468 -14.40 7.61 5.09
CA SER A 468 -12.99 7.90 5.35
C SER A 468 -12.43 8.92 4.35
N GLY A 469 -12.12 10.13 4.79
CA GLY A 469 -11.50 11.13 3.94
C GLY A 469 -12.45 11.57 2.82
N VAL A 470 -11.92 11.52 1.59
CA VAL A 470 -12.67 11.75 0.34
C VAL A 470 -13.43 10.49 -0.13
N GLU A 471 -13.25 9.34 0.51
CA GLU A 471 -13.90 8.08 0.10
C GLU A 471 -15.43 8.11 0.31
N PRO A 472 -16.20 7.44 -0.56
CA PRO A 472 -17.60 7.16 -0.32
C PRO A 472 -17.77 6.19 0.86
N THR A 473 -19.02 6.02 1.33
CA THR A 473 -19.34 4.95 2.29
C THR A 473 -19.01 3.59 1.67
N PHE A 474 -18.28 2.73 2.38
CA PHE A 474 -17.89 1.42 1.88
C PHE A 474 -19.08 0.45 1.81
N SER A 475 -19.82 0.32 2.91
CA SER A 475 -21.04 -0.48 3.07
C SER A 475 -21.83 0.05 4.27
N TRP A 476 -23.15 -0.20 4.33
CA TRP A 476 -24.02 0.20 5.44
C TRP A 476 -23.69 -0.56 6.73
N HIS A 477 -23.45 -1.86 6.58
CA HIS A 477 -23.03 -2.78 7.64
C HIS A 477 -21.94 -3.70 7.12
N TYR A 478 -20.94 -3.98 7.95
CA TYR A 478 -19.87 -4.92 7.60
C TYR A 478 -19.15 -5.41 8.84
N ASP A 479 -18.53 -6.58 8.72
CA ASP A 479 -17.64 -7.10 9.75
C ASP A 479 -16.23 -6.54 9.51
N ARG A 480 -15.66 -5.94 10.55
CA ARG A 480 -14.31 -5.39 10.54
C ARG A 480 -13.41 -6.18 11.47
N ALA A 481 -12.34 -6.75 10.91
CA ALA A 481 -11.26 -7.30 11.70
C ALA A 481 -10.30 -6.18 12.15
N VAL A 482 -10.05 -6.10 13.45
CA VAL A 482 -9.07 -5.20 14.06
C VAL A 482 -7.95 -6.04 14.63
N VAL A 483 -6.71 -5.73 14.27
CA VAL A 483 -5.53 -6.37 14.85
C VAL A 483 -5.40 -5.91 16.30
N ILE A 484 -5.56 -6.85 17.23
CA ILE A 484 -5.44 -6.61 18.67
C ILE A 484 -4.07 -7.04 19.22
N GLU A 485 -3.45 -8.03 18.58
CA GLU A 485 -2.08 -8.45 18.89
C GLU A 485 -1.38 -8.88 17.62
N GLN A 486 -0.08 -8.60 17.52
CA GLN A 486 0.74 -9.03 16.40
C GLN A 486 2.09 -9.50 16.93
N THR A 487 2.50 -10.72 16.59
CA THR A 487 3.86 -11.25 16.82
C THR A 487 4.63 -11.25 15.49
N ALA A 488 5.82 -11.85 15.43
CA ALA A 488 6.59 -11.91 14.18
C ALA A 488 5.93 -12.85 13.15
N THR A 489 5.12 -13.80 13.63
CA THR A 489 4.51 -14.87 12.82
C THR A 489 2.98 -14.84 12.81
N ASP A 490 2.35 -14.26 13.83
CA ASP A 490 0.89 -14.29 14.00
C ASP A 490 0.26 -12.90 14.15
N GLN A 491 -1.00 -12.80 13.76
CA GLN A 491 -1.87 -11.68 14.05
C GLN A 491 -3.14 -12.21 14.70
N MET A 492 -3.45 -11.70 15.90
CA MET A 492 -4.74 -11.93 16.53
C MET A 492 -5.69 -10.80 16.12
N LEU A 493 -6.84 -11.21 15.58
CA LEU A 493 -7.87 -10.31 15.07
C LEU A 493 -9.11 -10.40 15.96
N GLU A 494 -9.65 -9.26 16.36
CA GLU A 494 -11.00 -9.15 16.93
C GLU A 494 -11.95 -8.65 15.83
N ARG A 495 -13.13 -9.25 15.73
CA ARG A 495 -14.13 -8.87 14.71
C ARG A 495 -15.22 -8.03 15.36
N PHE A 496 -15.51 -6.89 14.76
CA PHE A 496 -16.59 -6.00 15.16
C PHE A 496 -17.61 -5.89 14.03
N GLU A 497 -18.88 -5.98 14.36
CA GLU A 497 -19.94 -5.50 13.47
C GLU A 497 -19.94 -3.98 13.51
N VAL A 498 -19.91 -3.35 12.35
CA VAL A 498 -19.81 -1.90 12.21
C VAL A 498 -20.92 -1.39 11.31
N GLN A 499 -21.54 -0.30 11.75
CA GLN A 499 -22.55 0.45 11.01
C GLN A 499 -21.97 1.79 10.52
N ASP A 500 -22.31 2.19 9.29
CA ASP A 500 -21.99 3.52 8.76
C ASP A 500 -22.82 4.64 9.42
N TYR A 501 -22.19 5.80 9.62
CA TYR A 501 -22.82 6.97 10.25
C TYR A 501 -24.00 7.56 9.45
N GLY A 502 -23.87 7.67 8.13
CA GLY A 502 -24.92 8.18 7.26
C GLY A 502 -26.15 7.28 7.27
N TRP A 503 -25.94 5.96 7.23
CA TRP A 503 -27.02 4.98 7.41
C TRP A 503 -27.70 5.11 8.78
N TYR A 504 -26.92 5.23 9.85
CA TYR A 504 -27.46 5.41 11.21
C TYR A 504 -28.39 6.61 11.31
N LEU A 505 -28.01 7.74 10.70
CA LEU A 505 -28.83 8.94 10.68
C LEU A 505 -30.08 8.76 9.80
N TYR A 506 -29.90 8.23 8.58
CA TYR A 506 -30.98 8.04 7.62
C TYR A 506 -32.09 7.12 8.16
N SER A 507 -31.70 5.99 8.76
CA SER A 507 -32.62 5.00 9.35
C SER A 507 -33.43 5.52 10.54
N ARG A 508 -33.11 6.72 11.05
CA ARG A 508 -33.83 7.40 12.15
C ARG A 508 -34.63 8.61 11.68
N MET A 509 -34.63 8.90 10.38
CA MET A 509 -35.47 9.97 9.84
C MET A 509 -36.96 9.64 10.01
N PRO A 510 -37.82 10.64 10.32
CA PRO A 510 -39.25 10.44 10.33
C PRO A 510 -39.74 9.90 8.98
N GLY A 511 -40.50 8.81 8.99
CA GLY A 511 -41.02 8.17 7.78
C GLY A 511 -40.05 7.22 7.07
N PHE A 512 -38.91 6.87 7.70
CA PHE A 512 -38.06 5.79 7.21
C PHE A 512 -38.83 4.45 7.17
N ASP A 513 -38.85 3.83 6.00
CA ASP A 513 -39.38 2.49 5.78
C ASP A 513 -38.23 1.56 5.38
N PRO A 514 -37.84 0.58 6.22
CA PRO A 514 -36.76 -0.35 5.89
C PRO A 514 -37.07 -1.26 4.70
N ALA A 515 -38.33 -1.37 4.26
CA ALA A 515 -38.72 -2.14 3.09
C ALA A 515 -38.67 -1.32 1.78
N ALA A 516 -38.57 0.00 1.86
CA ALA A 516 -38.48 0.86 0.68
C ALA A 516 -37.08 0.80 0.04
N ALA A 517 -37.04 0.89 -1.29
CA ALA A 517 -35.77 1.04 -2.00
C ALA A 517 -35.06 2.33 -1.54
N LEU A 518 -33.74 2.23 -1.33
CA LEU A 518 -32.95 3.39 -0.96
C LEU A 518 -32.92 4.42 -2.09
N PRO A 519 -32.98 5.73 -1.77
CA PRO A 519 -32.82 6.78 -2.76
C PRO A 519 -31.46 6.72 -3.45
N ASP A 520 -31.37 7.25 -4.68
CA ASP A 520 -30.17 7.23 -5.52
C ASP A 520 -28.92 7.93 -4.91
N TYR A 521 -29.08 8.76 -3.89
CA TYR A 521 -27.96 9.38 -3.16
C TYR A 521 -27.40 8.52 -2.03
N MET A 522 -28.12 7.47 -1.61
CA MET A 522 -27.67 6.49 -0.61
C MET A 522 -26.93 5.36 -1.33
N VAL A 523 -25.68 5.62 -1.70
CA VAL A 523 -24.83 4.71 -2.48
C VAL A 523 -23.58 4.30 -1.72
N THR A 524 -23.15 3.07 -1.96
CA THR A 524 -21.91 2.50 -1.44
C THR A 524 -20.80 2.47 -2.48
N ALA A 525 -19.55 2.28 -2.05
CA ALA A 525 -18.38 2.24 -2.92
C ALA A 525 -18.47 1.21 -4.05
N LEU A 526 -19.18 0.09 -3.82
CA LEU A 526 -19.31 -1.01 -4.79
C LEU A 526 -20.34 -0.73 -5.90
N GLU A 527 -21.20 0.28 -5.72
CA GLU A 527 -22.24 0.67 -6.67
C GLU A 527 -21.82 1.84 -7.57
N LEU A 528 -20.60 2.36 -7.37
CA LEU A 528 -20.08 3.51 -8.09
C LEU A 528 -19.27 3.07 -9.31
N SER A 529 -19.40 3.84 -10.38
CA SER A 529 -18.57 3.64 -11.56
C SER A 529 -17.14 4.16 -11.31
N VAL A 530 -16.19 3.70 -12.13
CA VAL A 530 -14.83 4.26 -12.14
C VAL A 530 -14.85 5.75 -12.47
N ASP A 531 -15.73 6.20 -13.36
CA ASP A 531 -15.90 7.61 -13.70
C ASP A 531 -16.36 8.45 -12.49
N ASP A 532 -17.28 7.92 -11.68
CA ASP A 532 -17.72 8.57 -10.45
C ASP A 532 -16.56 8.79 -9.47
N HIS A 533 -15.70 7.77 -9.32
CA HIS A 533 -14.52 7.88 -8.48
C HIS A 533 -13.53 8.92 -9.01
N ILE A 534 -13.25 8.93 -10.31
CA ILE A 534 -12.34 9.91 -10.93
C ILE A 534 -12.89 11.32 -10.81
N ALA A 535 -14.17 11.53 -11.09
CA ALA A 535 -14.79 12.85 -11.08
C ALA A 535 -14.71 13.50 -9.69
N VAL A 536 -15.00 12.76 -8.62
CA VAL A 536 -14.84 13.28 -7.25
C VAL A 536 -13.38 13.48 -6.89
N ALA A 537 -12.48 12.58 -7.31
CA ALA A 537 -11.04 12.71 -7.05
C ALA A 537 -10.46 13.98 -7.69
N ALA A 538 -10.82 14.25 -8.96
CA ALA A 538 -10.40 15.44 -9.68
C ALA A 538 -10.95 16.72 -9.06
N ALA A 539 -12.26 16.76 -8.77
CA ALA A 539 -12.91 17.86 -8.08
C ALA A 539 -12.26 18.19 -6.72
N ALA A 540 -11.94 17.15 -5.94
CA ALA A 540 -11.27 17.31 -4.66
C ALA A 540 -9.83 17.81 -4.82
N GLN A 541 -9.05 17.24 -5.74
CA GLN A 541 -7.65 17.63 -5.99
C GLN A 541 -7.52 19.08 -6.48
N ALA A 542 -8.55 19.61 -7.15
CA ALA A 542 -8.55 20.97 -7.70
C ALA A 542 -8.32 22.06 -6.63
N TRP A 543 -8.71 21.82 -5.38
CA TRP A 543 -8.60 22.77 -4.27
C TRP A 543 -7.63 22.31 -3.17
N VAL A 544 -6.67 21.45 -3.51
CA VAL A 544 -5.64 20.92 -2.60
C VAL A 544 -4.25 21.30 -3.12
N ASP A 545 -3.43 21.95 -2.29
CA ASP A 545 -2.09 22.41 -2.65
C ASP A 545 -1.00 21.32 -2.46
N ALA A 546 -1.18 20.34 -1.57
CA ALA A 546 -0.44 19.08 -1.55
C ALA A 546 -1.07 18.03 -2.51
N ALA A 547 -1.41 16.82 -2.07
CA ALA A 547 -2.12 15.82 -2.89
C ALA A 547 -3.26 15.13 -2.10
N ILE A 548 -3.89 14.14 -2.74
CA ILE A 548 -5.01 13.38 -2.17
C ILE A 548 -4.68 11.89 -2.16
N SER A 549 -5.15 11.19 -1.12
CA SER A 549 -5.22 9.74 -1.08
C SER A 549 -6.64 9.33 -1.47
N LYS A 550 -6.76 8.69 -2.64
CA LYS A 550 -8.03 8.18 -3.15
C LYS A 550 -7.78 6.86 -3.86
N THR A 551 -8.56 5.85 -3.51
CA THR A 551 -8.60 4.58 -4.24
C THR A 551 -9.69 4.63 -5.31
N ILE A 552 -9.33 4.44 -6.58
CA ILE A 552 -10.30 4.21 -7.64
C ILE A 552 -10.64 2.72 -7.65
N ASN A 553 -11.82 2.35 -7.14
CA ASN A 553 -12.25 0.96 -7.14
C ASN A 553 -12.69 0.55 -8.55
N CYS A 554 -12.12 -0.53 -9.06
CA CYS A 554 -12.39 -1.09 -10.38
C CYS A 554 -13.12 -2.42 -10.23
N PRO A 555 -14.16 -2.69 -11.04
CA PRO A 555 -14.84 -3.99 -11.07
C PRO A 555 -13.87 -5.15 -11.33
N ALA A 556 -14.14 -6.30 -10.73
CA ALA A 556 -13.32 -7.49 -10.89
C ALA A 556 -13.30 -8.01 -12.34
N ASP A 557 -14.35 -7.75 -13.12
CA ASP A 557 -14.49 -8.13 -14.52
C ASP A 557 -14.11 -7.01 -15.52
N MET A 558 -13.63 -5.87 -15.04
CA MET A 558 -13.21 -4.74 -15.89
C MET A 558 -12.15 -5.18 -16.90
N PRO A 559 -12.34 -4.98 -18.22
CA PRO A 559 -11.32 -5.25 -19.22
C PRO A 559 -10.04 -4.44 -18.98
N TYR A 560 -8.89 -5.03 -19.31
CA TYR A 560 -7.59 -4.39 -19.08
C TYR A 560 -7.47 -3.04 -19.81
N GLU A 561 -7.97 -2.92 -21.04
CA GLU A 561 -7.88 -1.69 -21.82
C GLU A 561 -8.65 -0.54 -21.14
N ALA A 562 -9.81 -0.84 -20.57
CA ALA A 562 -10.58 0.13 -19.78
C ALA A 562 -9.85 0.51 -18.49
N PHE A 563 -9.21 -0.46 -17.82
CA PHE A 563 -8.38 -0.20 -16.64
C PHE A 563 -7.17 0.69 -16.96
N ARG A 564 -6.51 0.46 -18.09
CA ARG A 564 -5.39 1.29 -18.56
C ARG A 564 -5.81 2.73 -18.81
N GLU A 565 -7.00 2.96 -19.37
CA GLU A 565 -7.55 4.30 -19.57
C GLU A 565 -7.84 5.05 -18.26
N VAL A 566 -7.99 4.38 -17.11
CA VAL A 566 -8.17 5.03 -15.80
C VAL A 566 -6.98 5.94 -15.48
N TYR A 567 -5.77 5.45 -15.70
CA TYR A 567 -4.54 6.21 -15.43
C TYR A 567 -4.38 7.39 -16.40
N LEU A 568 -4.74 7.19 -17.66
CA LEU A 568 -4.70 8.25 -18.67
C LEU A 568 -5.75 9.33 -18.38
N THR A 569 -6.94 8.93 -17.97
CA THR A 569 -8.01 9.85 -17.57
C THR A 569 -7.62 10.63 -16.32
N ALA A 570 -7.07 9.97 -15.30
CA ALA A 570 -6.53 10.65 -14.11
C ALA A 570 -5.46 11.69 -14.46
N TYR A 571 -4.57 11.38 -15.42
CA TYR A 571 -3.59 12.35 -15.92
C TYR A 571 -4.26 13.56 -16.60
N ARG A 572 -5.24 13.31 -17.49
CA ARG A 572 -5.96 14.36 -18.24
C ARG A 572 -6.81 15.26 -17.33
N GLU A 573 -7.43 14.68 -16.31
CA GLU A 573 -8.27 15.37 -15.31
C GLU A 573 -7.44 16.13 -14.25
N GLY A 574 -6.10 16.19 -14.42
CA GLY A 574 -5.25 17.05 -13.59
C GLY A 574 -4.90 16.48 -12.22
N MET A 575 -5.13 15.18 -11.97
CA MET A 575 -4.72 14.53 -10.72
C MET A 575 -3.20 14.54 -10.56
N LYS A 576 -2.70 14.52 -9.31
CA LYS A 576 -1.26 14.46 -8.99
C LYS A 576 -0.70 13.04 -8.90
N GLY A 577 -1.57 12.05 -8.74
CA GLY A 577 -1.24 10.62 -8.77
C GLY A 577 -2.50 9.78 -8.94
N CYS A 578 -2.34 8.48 -9.12
CA CYS A 578 -3.44 7.55 -9.31
C CYS A 578 -3.14 6.20 -8.63
N THR A 579 -4.10 5.75 -7.82
CA THR A 579 -4.11 4.43 -7.18
C THR A 579 -5.44 3.76 -7.47
N THR A 580 -5.38 2.53 -7.96
CA THR A 580 -6.56 1.71 -8.25
C THR A 580 -6.60 0.51 -7.32
N TYR A 581 -7.80 -0.01 -7.07
CA TYR A 581 -7.98 -1.32 -6.46
C TYR A 581 -8.96 -2.12 -7.30
N ARG A 582 -8.52 -3.27 -7.78
CA ARG A 582 -9.35 -4.25 -8.47
C ARG A 582 -9.30 -5.55 -7.66
N PRO A 583 -10.45 -6.12 -7.23
CA PRO A 583 -10.45 -7.42 -6.59
C PRO A 583 -9.83 -8.47 -7.52
N SER A 584 -8.80 -9.17 -7.05
CA SER A 584 -8.15 -10.29 -7.75
C SER A 584 -7.97 -11.45 -6.76
N GLY A 585 -8.00 -12.69 -7.26
CA GLY A 585 -7.83 -13.90 -6.42
C GLY A 585 -6.47 -14.00 -5.69
N ILE A 586 -5.58 -13.02 -5.89
CA ILE A 586 -4.22 -12.96 -5.34
C ILE A 586 -4.19 -12.16 -4.02
N ARG A 587 -5.11 -11.22 -3.78
CA ARG A 587 -5.17 -10.40 -2.56
C ARG A 587 -6.49 -10.59 -1.81
N GLY A 588 -6.40 -10.94 -0.53
CA GLY A 588 -7.56 -10.98 0.37
C GLY A 588 -8.13 -9.59 0.66
N SER A 589 -9.44 -9.52 0.92
CA SER A 589 -10.10 -8.29 1.36
C SER A 589 -9.98 -8.10 2.88
N VAL A 590 -9.75 -6.86 3.32
CA VAL A 590 -9.76 -6.47 4.75
C VAL A 590 -11.19 -6.21 5.25
N LEU A 591 -12.13 -5.95 4.35
CA LEU A 591 -13.53 -5.66 4.65
C LEU A 591 -14.42 -6.68 3.93
N SER A 592 -15.22 -7.42 4.69
CA SER A 592 -16.17 -8.39 4.13
C SER A 592 -17.59 -7.93 4.43
N VAL A 593 -18.40 -7.81 3.37
CA VAL A 593 -19.85 -7.61 3.50
C VAL A 593 -20.51 -8.98 3.70
N LYS A 594 -21.48 -9.09 4.61
CA LYS A 594 -22.33 -10.29 4.70
C LYS A 594 -23.20 -10.34 3.45
N SER A 595 -23.14 -11.42 2.69
CA SER A 595 -23.99 -11.59 1.51
C SER A 595 -25.44 -11.85 1.95
N ASP A 596 -26.34 -10.91 1.65
CA ASP A 596 -27.78 -11.20 1.67
C ASP A 596 -28.12 -12.01 0.42
N SER A 597 -28.32 -13.32 0.59
CA SER A 597 -28.92 -14.17 -0.43
C SER A 597 -30.22 -14.73 0.10
N THR A 598 -31.33 -14.19 -0.40
CA THR A 598 -32.59 -14.90 -0.48
C THR A 598 -32.55 -15.72 -1.76
N GLU A 599 -32.85 -17.02 -1.61
CA GLU A 599 -32.86 -18.10 -2.62
C GLU A 599 -31.51 -18.45 -3.28
N ALA A 600 -30.85 -19.44 -2.67
CA ALA A 600 -29.86 -20.28 -3.34
C ALA A 600 -30.28 -21.75 -3.21
N GLU A 601 -30.36 -22.44 -4.36
CA GLU A 601 -30.28 -23.91 -4.48
C GLU A 601 -29.09 -24.45 -3.67
N PRO A 602 -29.11 -25.74 -3.24
CA PRO A 602 -28.15 -26.26 -2.29
C PRO A 602 -26.75 -26.36 -2.91
N VAL A 603 -25.96 -25.30 -2.71
CA VAL A 603 -24.52 -25.32 -2.91
C VAL A 603 -23.92 -26.11 -1.75
N VAL A 604 -23.44 -27.31 -2.08
CA VAL A 604 -22.61 -28.12 -1.19
C VAL A 604 -21.40 -27.28 -0.79
N ALA A 605 -21.27 -27.01 0.52
CA ALA A 605 -20.18 -26.24 1.07
C ALA A 605 -18.82 -26.81 0.63
N PRO A 606 -17.85 -25.97 0.20
CA PRO A 606 -16.47 -26.42 0.13
C PRO A 606 -16.02 -26.77 1.56
N PRO A 607 -15.39 -27.94 1.78
CA PRO A 607 -15.06 -28.40 3.11
C PRO A 607 -14.13 -27.40 3.79
N SER A 608 -14.51 -27.02 5.01
CA SER A 608 -13.62 -26.35 5.94
C SER A 608 -12.40 -27.23 6.15
N ALA A 609 -11.21 -26.71 5.86
CA ALA A 609 -9.96 -27.31 6.33
C ALA A 609 -9.86 -27.09 7.84
N SER A 610 -10.60 -27.92 8.58
CA SER A 610 -10.34 -28.23 9.97
C SER A 610 -8.92 -28.79 10.08
N THR A 611 -8.01 -28.03 10.67
CA THR A 611 -6.73 -28.55 11.15
C THR A 611 -6.95 -29.33 12.45
N SER A 612 -7.48 -30.57 12.41
CA SER A 612 -7.28 -31.54 13.52
C SER A 612 -7.69 -33.00 13.30
N ASP A 613 -7.81 -33.54 12.08
CA ASP A 613 -8.02 -34.99 11.94
C ASP A 613 -6.67 -35.71 11.82
N VAL A 614 -6.16 -36.19 12.97
CA VAL A 614 -5.03 -37.12 12.99
C VAL A 614 -5.47 -38.38 12.24
N LEU A 615 -4.94 -38.57 11.04
CA LEU A 615 -5.22 -39.72 10.20
C LEU A 615 -4.85 -41.01 10.95
N THR A 616 -5.83 -41.89 11.15
CA THR A 616 -5.59 -43.17 11.85
C THR A 616 -4.83 -44.12 10.91
N ARG A 617 -3.60 -44.49 11.31
CA ARG A 617 -2.71 -45.34 10.51
C ARG A 617 -3.33 -46.73 10.23
N PRO A 618 -3.54 -47.13 8.97
CA PRO A 618 -3.95 -48.48 8.59
C PRO A 618 -2.89 -49.55 8.91
N GLN A 619 -3.30 -50.82 8.96
CA GLN A 619 -2.34 -51.93 9.15
C GLN A 619 -1.39 -52.09 7.96
N VAL A 620 -1.86 -51.85 6.74
CA VAL A 620 -1.09 -51.97 5.50
C VAL A 620 -1.18 -50.66 4.72
N LEU A 621 -0.05 -50.18 4.21
CA LEU A 621 0.05 -48.99 3.36
C LEU A 621 0.67 -49.38 2.02
N SER A 622 0.21 -48.77 0.94
CA SER A 622 0.83 -48.88 -0.39
C SER A 622 1.87 -47.78 -0.57
N GLY A 623 3.05 -48.10 -1.09
CA GLY A 623 4.10 -47.09 -1.29
C GLY A 623 5.07 -47.42 -2.41
N LYS A 624 5.91 -46.44 -2.74
CA LYS A 624 6.97 -46.54 -3.74
C LYS A 624 8.31 -46.21 -3.11
N THR A 625 9.35 -46.98 -3.44
CA THR A 625 10.73 -46.65 -3.06
C THR A 625 11.49 -46.13 -4.28
N VAL A 626 12.05 -44.93 -4.17
CA VAL A 626 12.91 -44.29 -5.17
C VAL A 626 14.36 -44.40 -4.70
N LYS A 627 15.22 -45.01 -5.51
CA LYS A 627 16.66 -45.01 -5.28
C LYS A 627 17.26 -43.72 -5.84
N ILE A 628 17.99 -43.00 -5.01
CA ILE A 628 18.71 -41.77 -5.34
C ILE A 628 20.21 -42.07 -5.19
N LYS A 629 20.95 -41.97 -6.29
CA LYS A 629 22.42 -41.98 -6.26
C LYS A 629 22.90 -40.54 -6.26
N TRP A 630 23.41 -40.05 -5.13
CA TRP A 630 23.80 -38.64 -5.01
C TRP A 630 25.24 -38.44 -5.51
N PRO A 631 25.49 -37.60 -6.53
CA PRO A 631 26.82 -37.51 -7.14
C PRO A 631 27.91 -36.90 -6.27
N ILE A 632 27.55 -36.07 -5.28
CA ILE A 632 28.52 -35.28 -4.50
C ILE A 632 29.27 -36.15 -3.49
N ASP A 633 28.56 -37.05 -2.81
CA ASP A 633 29.16 -38.00 -1.86
C ASP A 633 29.30 -39.42 -2.45
N GLY A 634 28.67 -39.69 -3.60
CA GLY A 634 28.70 -40.99 -4.27
C GLY A 634 27.81 -42.06 -3.61
N GLU A 635 27.05 -41.69 -2.58
CA GLU A 635 26.28 -42.61 -1.75
C GLU A 635 24.88 -42.88 -2.32
N ASN A 636 24.27 -43.99 -1.87
CA ASN A 636 22.90 -44.32 -2.22
C ASN A 636 21.94 -43.96 -1.08
N TYR A 637 20.82 -43.35 -1.46
CA TYR A 637 19.70 -43.02 -0.59
C TYR A 637 18.45 -43.71 -1.13
N TYR A 638 17.63 -44.28 -0.27
CA TYR A 638 16.37 -44.90 -0.65
C TYR A 638 15.23 -44.14 0.02
N LEU A 639 14.48 -43.40 -0.78
CA LEU A 639 13.31 -42.63 -0.36
C LEU A 639 12.06 -43.49 -0.59
N THR A 640 11.48 -43.98 0.50
CA THR A 640 10.21 -44.73 0.48
C THR A 640 9.07 -43.81 0.87
N ILE A 641 8.07 -43.69 0.01
CA ILE A 641 6.88 -42.86 0.20
C ILE A 641 5.67 -43.80 0.25
N ASN A 642 5.07 -43.94 1.42
CA ASN A 642 3.86 -44.71 1.64
C ASN A 642 2.67 -43.77 1.68
N ASP A 643 1.62 -44.11 0.94
CA ASP A 643 0.41 -43.30 0.80
C ASP A 643 -0.71 -43.78 1.71
N TYR A 644 -1.48 -42.82 2.21
CA TYR A 644 -2.81 -43.05 2.77
C TYR A 644 -3.85 -42.84 1.67
N VAL A 645 -4.76 -43.80 1.53
CA VAL A 645 -5.91 -43.70 0.62
C VAL A 645 -7.09 -43.23 1.44
N HIS A 646 -7.57 -42.02 1.18
CA HIS A 646 -8.80 -41.50 1.77
C HIS A 646 -10.02 -42.31 1.29
N PRO A 647 -11.13 -42.30 2.05
CA PRO A 647 -12.36 -42.99 1.65
C PRO A 647 -12.92 -42.55 0.28
N ASP A 648 -12.58 -41.33 -0.17
CA ASP A 648 -12.93 -40.77 -1.48
C ASP A 648 -12.01 -41.25 -2.63
N GLY A 649 -11.06 -42.15 -2.34
CA GLY A 649 -10.09 -42.69 -3.29
C GLY A 649 -8.84 -41.82 -3.50
N ARG A 650 -8.75 -40.64 -2.88
CA ARG A 650 -7.59 -39.75 -2.99
C ARG A 650 -6.39 -40.32 -2.25
N ARG A 651 -5.23 -40.34 -2.92
CA ARG A 651 -3.96 -40.78 -2.35
C ARG A 651 -3.15 -39.57 -1.90
N VAL A 652 -2.67 -39.60 -0.66
CA VAL A 652 -1.77 -38.57 -0.11
C VAL A 652 -0.57 -39.25 0.57
N PRO A 653 0.64 -38.66 0.52
CA PRO A 653 1.77 -39.18 1.27
C PRO A 653 1.45 -39.24 2.77
N PHE A 654 1.89 -40.31 3.44
CA PHE A 654 1.56 -40.57 4.84
C PHE A 654 2.78 -40.96 5.69
N GLU A 655 3.64 -41.86 5.20
CA GLU A 655 4.92 -42.17 5.83
C GLU A 655 6.06 -42.06 4.82
N ILE A 656 7.10 -41.32 5.20
CA ILE A 656 8.28 -41.09 4.37
C ILE A 656 9.49 -41.63 5.12
N PHE A 657 10.17 -42.62 4.53
CA PHE A 657 11.39 -43.20 5.08
C PHE A 657 12.56 -42.94 4.15
N ILE A 658 13.64 -42.37 4.68
CA ILE A 658 14.88 -42.17 3.94
C ILE A 658 15.95 -43.03 4.60
N SER A 659 16.39 -44.09 3.91
CA SER A 659 17.49 -44.94 4.36
C SER A 659 18.75 -44.70 3.55
N THR A 660 19.90 -44.76 4.22
CA THR A 660 21.21 -44.55 3.60
C THR A 660 22.28 -45.35 4.34
N SER A 661 23.33 -45.75 3.63
CA SER A 661 24.57 -46.26 4.20
C SER A 661 25.57 -45.16 4.58
N SER A 662 25.29 -43.90 4.18
CA SER A 662 26.14 -42.75 4.47
C SER A 662 26.16 -42.45 5.97
N VAL A 663 27.31 -42.63 6.61
CA VAL A 663 27.51 -42.28 8.03
C VAL A 663 27.39 -40.77 8.24
N GLU A 664 27.82 -39.96 7.28
CA GLU A 664 27.79 -38.48 7.36
C GLU A 664 26.35 -37.94 7.32
N ASN A 665 25.50 -38.48 6.46
CA ASN A 665 24.13 -37.99 6.29
C ASN A 665 23.08 -38.77 7.09
N PHE A 666 23.48 -39.80 7.84
CA PHE A 666 22.56 -40.67 8.57
C PHE A 666 21.65 -39.90 9.54
N GLU A 667 22.22 -39.03 10.38
CA GLU A 667 21.44 -38.27 11.38
C GLU A 667 20.44 -37.31 10.71
N THR A 668 20.88 -36.59 9.68
CA THR A 668 20.05 -35.66 8.91
C THR A 668 18.90 -36.38 8.21
N MET A 669 19.16 -37.53 7.56
CA MET A 669 18.12 -38.33 6.90
C MET A 669 17.15 -38.96 7.90
N ALA A 670 17.64 -39.38 9.07
CA ALA A 670 16.81 -39.88 10.15
C ALA A 670 15.91 -38.78 10.76
N ALA A 671 16.43 -37.56 10.92
CA ALA A 671 15.65 -36.41 11.36
C ALA A 671 14.58 -36.04 10.33
N LEU A 672 14.96 -35.95 9.04
CA LEU A 672 14.04 -35.61 7.96
C LEU A 672 12.91 -36.64 7.81
N THR A 673 13.24 -37.94 7.90
CA THR A 673 12.28 -39.05 7.93
C THR A 673 11.20 -38.85 9.00
N ARG A 674 11.61 -38.52 10.24
CA ARG A 674 10.67 -38.33 11.36
C ARG A 674 9.81 -37.09 11.17
N THR A 675 10.42 -35.97 10.75
CA THR A 675 9.71 -34.70 10.55
C THR A 675 8.69 -34.81 9.42
N LEU A 676 9.08 -35.36 8.27
CA LEU A 676 8.19 -35.51 7.13
C LEU A 676 7.05 -36.48 7.41
N SER A 677 7.34 -37.63 8.01
CA SER A 677 6.29 -38.58 8.42
C SER A 677 5.34 -37.98 9.46
N ALA A 678 5.85 -37.22 10.43
CA ALA A 678 5.00 -36.56 11.44
C ALA A 678 4.09 -35.50 10.82
N ALA A 679 4.60 -34.73 9.84
CA ALA A 679 3.80 -33.74 9.13
C ALA A 679 2.73 -34.38 8.26
N CYS A 680 3.08 -35.39 7.46
CA CYS A 680 2.13 -36.08 6.58
C CYS A 680 0.99 -36.77 7.35
N ARG A 681 1.26 -37.26 8.57
CA ARG A 681 0.20 -37.85 9.43
C ARG A 681 -0.80 -36.83 9.98
N ARG A 682 -0.47 -35.53 9.95
CA ARG A 682 -1.33 -34.45 10.48
C ARG A 682 -2.13 -33.74 9.39
N GLY A 683 -1.96 -34.10 8.11
CA GLY A 683 -2.69 -33.50 6.99
C GLY A 683 -1.80 -33.29 5.76
N ASP A 684 -2.19 -32.34 4.92
CA ASP A 684 -1.44 -31.99 3.71
C ASP A 684 -0.08 -31.37 4.07
N ALA A 685 1.00 -32.07 3.71
CA ALA A 685 2.38 -31.66 3.95
C ALA A 685 3.08 -31.14 2.69
N THR A 686 2.35 -30.88 1.60
CA THR A 686 2.93 -30.49 0.30
C THR A 686 3.77 -29.21 0.41
N PHE A 687 3.36 -28.28 1.28
CA PHE A 687 4.13 -27.06 1.55
C PHE A 687 5.55 -27.35 2.05
N LEU A 688 5.75 -28.42 2.84
CA LEU A 688 7.09 -28.80 3.31
C LEU A 688 7.94 -29.32 2.16
N PHE A 689 7.35 -30.02 1.19
CA PHE A 689 8.09 -30.53 0.03
C PHE A 689 8.62 -29.37 -0.82
N GLU A 690 7.80 -28.32 -1.01
CA GLU A 690 8.20 -27.09 -1.69
C GLU A 690 9.32 -26.34 -0.94
N GLU A 691 9.27 -26.29 0.39
CA GLU A 691 10.35 -25.69 1.19
C GLU A 691 11.65 -26.50 1.11
N LEU A 692 11.56 -27.85 1.07
CA LEU A 692 12.75 -28.68 0.88
C LEU A 692 13.44 -28.43 -0.47
N GLU A 693 12.68 -28.19 -1.56
CA GLU A 693 13.22 -27.85 -2.88
C GLU A 693 14.11 -26.59 -2.87
N ARG A 694 13.94 -25.71 -1.89
CA ARG A 694 14.71 -24.47 -1.74
C ARG A 694 15.99 -24.64 -0.93
N VAL A 695 16.25 -25.82 -0.36
CA VAL A 695 17.44 -26.07 0.45
C VAL A 695 18.68 -26.14 -0.45
N HIS A 696 19.67 -25.30 -0.17
CA HIS A 696 20.95 -25.28 -0.88
C HIS A 696 22.06 -25.91 -0.04
N SER A 697 22.93 -26.67 -0.69
CA SER A 697 24.10 -27.26 -0.02
C SER A 697 25.31 -26.36 -0.19
N PRO A 698 26.08 -26.08 0.88
CA PRO A 698 27.37 -25.38 0.76
C PRO A 698 28.41 -26.21 -0.01
N LYS A 699 28.20 -27.52 -0.17
CA LYS A 699 29.01 -28.40 -1.04
C LYS A 699 28.62 -28.29 -2.53
N GLY A 700 27.69 -27.41 -2.87
CA GLY A 700 27.14 -27.25 -4.23
C GLY A 700 25.99 -28.21 -4.54
N GLY A 701 25.33 -27.99 -5.68
CA GLY A 701 24.31 -28.88 -6.25
C GLY A 701 24.87 -29.81 -7.33
N ALA A 702 24.07 -30.79 -7.75
CA ALA A 702 24.46 -31.76 -8.76
C ALA A 702 23.39 -31.90 -9.85
N LEU A 703 23.80 -32.22 -11.07
CA LEU A 703 22.89 -32.61 -12.13
C LEU A 703 22.53 -34.08 -11.93
N VAL A 704 21.27 -34.35 -11.59
CA VAL A 704 20.78 -35.69 -11.26
C VAL A 704 19.69 -36.08 -12.24
N ARG A 705 19.69 -37.35 -12.64
CA ARG A 705 18.64 -37.94 -13.48
C ARG A 705 18.04 -39.10 -12.73
N LEU A 706 16.74 -39.04 -12.44
CA LEU A 706 16.01 -40.18 -11.90
C LEU A 706 15.71 -41.18 -13.03
N ASP A 707 15.57 -42.47 -12.72
CA ASP A 707 15.47 -43.53 -13.74
C ASP A 707 14.25 -43.38 -14.68
N HIS A 708 13.22 -42.64 -14.25
CA HIS A 708 12.02 -42.37 -15.04
C HIS A 708 12.09 -41.05 -15.85
N GLU A 709 13.15 -40.26 -15.70
CA GLU A 709 13.33 -38.98 -16.38
C GLU A 709 14.18 -39.14 -17.65
N THR A 710 13.72 -38.55 -18.77
CA THR A 710 14.45 -38.59 -20.05
C THR A 710 15.64 -37.62 -20.10
N LYS A 711 15.64 -36.57 -19.28
CA LYS A 711 16.71 -35.57 -19.14
C LYS A 711 17.05 -35.38 -17.67
N GLY A 712 18.34 -35.28 -17.36
CA GLY A 712 18.79 -34.92 -16.01
C GLY A 712 18.48 -33.45 -15.71
N SER A 713 18.25 -33.15 -14.43
CA SER A 713 17.92 -31.82 -13.95
C SER A 713 18.85 -31.45 -12.79
N TYR A 714 19.19 -30.17 -12.71
CA TYR A 714 20.02 -29.68 -11.61
C TYR A 714 19.23 -29.68 -10.29
N ALA A 715 19.86 -30.15 -9.23
CA ALA A 715 19.34 -30.08 -7.86
C ALA A 715 20.35 -29.35 -6.96
N PRO A 716 19.98 -28.24 -6.30
CA PRO A 716 20.91 -27.43 -5.49
C PRO A 716 21.38 -28.11 -4.20
N SER A 717 20.72 -29.19 -3.78
CA SER A 717 21.16 -30.09 -2.71
C SER A 717 20.44 -31.45 -2.83
N LEU A 718 20.90 -32.45 -2.05
CA LEU A 718 20.20 -33.72 -1.90
C LEU A 718 18.80 -33.52 -1.30
N ILE A 719 18.67 -32.57 -0.37
CA ILE A 719 17.39 -32.25 0.27
C ILE A 719 16.42 -31.64 -0.72
N ALA A 720 16.90 -30.77 -1.61
CA ALA A 720 16.09 -30.20 -2.68
C ALA A 720 15.62 -31.26 -3.68
N LEU A 721 16.48 -32.22 -4.02
CA LEU A 721 16.08 -33.34 -4.85
C LEU A 721 14.98 -34.19 -4.18
N ILE A 722 15.09 -34.45 -2.87
CA ILE A 722 14.07 -35.18 -2.10
C ILE A 722 12.75 -34.41 -2.09
N GLY A 723 12.79 -33.09 -1.84
CA GLY A 723 11.60 -32.22 -1.92
C GLY A 723 10.88 -32.33 -3.25
N ARG A 724 11.65 -32.27 -4.35
CA ARG A 724 11.11 -32.39 -5.71
C ARG A 724 10.44 -33.73 -5.97
N ILE A 725 11.05 -34.83 -5.53
CA ILE A 725 10.46 -36.17 -5.68
C ILE A 725 9.14 -36.28 -4.90
N LEU A 726 9.10 -35.73 -3.68
CA LEU A 726 7.89 -35.75 -2.85
C LEU A 726 6.77 -34.89 -3.44
N ARG A 727 7.11 -33.71 -3.99
CA ARG A 727 6.13 -32.85 -4.68
C ARG A 727 5.56 -33.54 -5.91
N GLN A 728 6.42 -34.10 -6.78
CA GLN A 728 5.99 -34.85 -7.96
C GLN A 728 5.12 -36.07 -7.60
N HIS A 729 5.40 -36.75 -6.48
CA HIS A 729 4.58 -37.87 -6.01
C HIS A 729 3.21 -37.42 -5.49
N SER A 730 3.08 -36.17 -5.06
CA SER A 730 1.84 -35.60 -4.52
C SER A 730 0.95 -34.96 -5.59
N GLU A 731 1.45 -34.82 -6.81
CA GLU A 731 0.64 -34.35 -7.95
C GLU A 731 -0.40 -35.41 -8.33
N PRO A 732 -1.67 -35.02 -8.59
CA PRO A 732 -2.70 -35.98 -8.99
C PRO A 732 -2.27 -36.70 -10.27
N GLU A 733 -2.37 -38.03 -10.30
CA GLU A 733 -2.16 -38.79 -11.54
C GLU A 733 -3.11 -38.23 -12.60
N PRO A 734 -2.61 -37.82 -13.79
CA PRO A 734 -3.47 -37.26 -14.82
C PRO A 734 -4.52 -38.29 -15.19
N ALA A 735 -5.80 -37.93 -15.02
CA ALA A 735 -6.93 -38.74 -15.43
C ALA A 735 -6.82 -39.01 -16.94
N LEU A 736 -6.36 -40.21 -17.30
CA LEU A 736 -6.36 -40.71 -18.66
C LEU A 736 -7.80 -41.07 -19.04
N ALA A 737 -8.56 -40.07 -19.46
CA ALA A 737 -9.80 -40.22 -20.18
C ALA A 737 -9.78 -39.29 -21.40
N LEU A 738 -9.14 -39.76 -22.47
CA LEU A 738 -9.40 -39.30 -23.84
C LEU A 738 -9.35 -40.55 -24.72
N GLU A 739 -10.49 -40.88 -25.29
CA GLU A 739 -10.68 -42.02 -26.17
C GLU A 739 -9.72 -41.96 -27.36
N ALA A 740 -9.18 -43.13 -27.70
CA ALA A 740 -8.24 -43.35 -28.78
C ALA A 740 -8.89 -43.13 -30.15
N THR A 741 -8.76 -41.93 -30.73
CA THR A 741 -9.19 -41.65 -32.11
C THR A 741 -8.07 -41.17 -33.03
N GLY A 742 -6.82 -41.11 -32.54
CA GLY A 742 -5.64 -40.74 -33.33
C GLY A 742 -4.93 -41.91 -34.03
N GLU A 743 -4.07 -41.60 -34.99
CA GLU A 743 -3.14 -42.58 -35.55
C GLU A 743 -2.14 -43.07 -34.49
N GLN A 744 -1.58 -44.27 -34.70
CA GLN A 744 -0.60 -44.81 -33.79
C GLN A 744 0.71 -44.02 -33.89
N CYS A 745 1.09 -43.36 -32.79
CA CYS A 745 2.35 -42.63 -32.70
C CYS A 745 3.55 -43.58 -32.92
N PRO A 746 4.47 -43.28 -33.86
CA PRO A 746 5.65 -44.10 -34.11
C PRO A 746 6.54 -44.29 -32.88
N SER A 747 6.61 -43.27 -32.01
CA SER A 747 7.46 -43.22 -30.82
C SER A 747 6.83 -43.95 -29.63
N CYS A 748 5.64 -43.55 -29.18
CA CYS A 748 5.03 -44.10 -27.96
C CYS A 748 4.01 -45.22 -28.22
N LYS A 749 3.73 -45.57 -29.48
CA LYS A 749 2.79 -46.62 -29.92
C LYS A 749 1.33 -46.45 -29.47
N ARG A 750 0.95 -45.28 -28.97
CA ARG A 750 -0.44 -44.95 -28.60
C ARG A 750 -1.17 -44.24 -29.75
N HIS A 751 -2.48 -44.44 -29.84
CA HIS A 751 -3.38 -43.89 -30.86
C HIS A 751 -3.79 -42.43 -30.58
N THR A 752 -2.79 -41.56 -30.49
CA THR A 752 -2.92 -40.15 -30.11
C THR A 752 -2.10 -39.22 -31.01
N ALA A 753 -1.68 -39.71 -32.19
CA ALA A 753 -1.04 -38.89 -33.20
C ALA A 753 -2.08 -38.33 -34.18
N HIS A 754 -2.02 -37.02 -34.44
CA HIS A 754 -2.94 -36.32 -35.33
C HIS A 754 -2.16 -35.47 -36.33
N MET A 755 -2.75 -35.27 -37.51
CA MET A 755 -2.20 -34.36 -38.51
C MET A 755 -2.54 -32.92 -38.15
N LEU A 756 -1.53 -32.14 -37.79
CA LEU A 756 -1.61 -30.72 -37.53
C LEU A 756 -0.72 -29.98 -38.53
N GLU A 757 -1.29 -29.05 -39.29
CA GLU A 757 -0.55 -28.20 -40.23
C GLU A 757 0.32 -28.97 -41.23
N GLY A 758 -0.11 -30.16 -41.64
CA GLY A 758 0.66 -31.01 -42.56
C GLY A 758 1.80 -31.80 -41.89
N CYS A 759 1.91 -31.79 -40.56
CA CYS A 759 2.81 -32.64 -39.78
C CYS A 759 2.08 -33.61 -38.84
N LEU A 760 2.60 -34.84 -38.67
CA LEU A 760 2.05 -35.82 -37.73
C LEU A 760 2.61 -35.56 -36.33
N THR A 761 1.73 -35.16 -35.40
CA THR A 761 2.08 -34.73 -34.04
C THR A 761 1.33 -35.54 -32.98
N CYS A 762 2.03 -36.06 -31.98
CA CYS A 762 1.46 -36.82 -30.87
C CYS A 762 1.30 -35.99 -29.61
N TYR A 763 0.07 -35.76 -29.17
CA TYR A 763 -0.23 -34.98 -27.97
C TYR A 763 0.24 -35.64 -26.67
N GLN A 764 0.45 -36.97 -26.67
CA GLN A 764 0.83 -37.67 -25.45
C GLN A 764 2.33 -37.57 -25.13
N CYS A 765 3.19 -37.63 -26.15
CA CYS A 765 4.64 -37.65 -25.94
C CYS A 765 5.38 -36.52 -26.66
N GLY A 766 4.65 -35.61 -27.32
CA GLY A 766 5.23 -34.49 -28.07
C GLY A 766 5.98 -34.89 -29.34
N TYR A 767 5.81 -36.12 -29.84
CA TYR A 767 6.47 -36.56 -31.08
C TYR A 767 5.95 -35.76 -32.28
N SER A 768 6.85 -35.18 -33.07
CA SER A 768 6.58 -34.50 -34.34
C SER A 768 7.37 -35.19 -35.45
N LYS A 769 6.73 -35.50 -36.58
CA LYS A 769 7.44 -36.09 -37.74
C LYS A 769 8.39 -35.08 -38.42
N CYS A 770 8.20 -33.79 -38.20
CA CYS A 770 8.88 -32.72 -38.93
C CYS A 770 10.04 -32.07 -38.17
N GLY A 771 10.35 -32.58 -36.97
CA GLY A 771 11.41 -32.06 -36.09
C GLY A 771 10.85 -31.71 -34.73
#